data_AF-A0A256WDP8-F1
#
_entry.id   AF-A0A256WDP8-F1
#
_cell.length_a   1.000
_cell.length_b   1.000
_cell.length_c   1.000
_cell.angle_alpha   90.00
_cell.angle_beta   90.00
_cell.angle_gamma   90.00
#
_symmetry.space_group_name_H-M   'P 1'
#
loop_
_entity.id
_entity.type
_entity.pdbx_description
1 polymer ?
#
loop_
_entity_poly.entity_id
_entity_poly.type
_entity_poly.pdbx_seq_one_letter_code
_entity_poly.pdbx_strand_id
1 'polypeptide(L)'
;MQGLEAKFIAPLIADVDEDNDLEIIVTSNGGYGATYCYDIDGERVMGWPLRIPGIFSTPCIDDIDNDGKNEIIATGGNEVHVWDTEGDAGRVEWGKYRHDRYNSGVYGDFCPKNSDPITITGVTEWIDNRILQSDVIIEPGGKLTIYENVALPEGAKIIIEQGALVLDGCNLTKACTGNWAGIVVWGNPSLPQIPPNQGWLVITNGGTIENAEVAVRLGSVFTGCTFDYTGDFSGEPNFTHIFMYDVKSVEFNNCTFSNNSNLARVGYGIKSINSTFTVDGECTEYSPQGGCATWDDGQFENLEYAIHATASTSTRRAYIQHTNFTDNFRGVFLSAMTNALVKECDFEINTPYSADGGYGLYLDNSTAYTIEENSFYHDDGLIPTGIGMIVHNSGGNPNEVFRNWFTNLEQGISAQEINRNFDEPAHGLQILCCEFTDCIADILVPKSLERSWGIAPSQGSYNPFNPDPEDMAGNLFHIPNQTPDGDFDDINNAGSHITYYYPSDNNDIRAIPVDYTANTVTPTSCSYNPDWTFEAGCPPNENGGSGSEEEMRGNLSDADQDIEATEQNLAILIDGGDTESLNAEVSASIPPETVEVYNELMGKSPYLSDTVVSSAIAKEDVLPNVMLRDIMVANPQTAKSDILMDKLDERYNPLPGYMKAQILAGRSLVSLKEELESKLAKYRLKKARAFNGLVHYYNNQNNIQGGTDSIFLLLQQDGDLQSKYRLAMLHLETGNYQQGENILNNLPAQYNLQGAQLTAHQDMEGFYNLATEVLASDNGWRAATPTQIQQLFALESAPASAYARNVLISIGEIIYEEPILMPDLLKSSEILEEYNKLLAHGPPSILEVYPNPAKDYLIIGYILDMTEVSGIVEIMNLKGDIVKTIPITEPVDKLTVLTQNWKSGTYIATMVVNGKIMDSIKFTLID
;
A
#
# COMPACT_ATOMS: atom_id res chain seq x y z
N MET A 1 73.87 -52.52 18.02
CA MET A 1 72.60 -52.22 17.35
C MET A 1 72.94 -51.70 15.97
N GLN A 2 72.64 -52.44 14.90
CA GLN A 2 72.54 -51.82 13.58
C GLN A 2 71.35 -50.87 13.68
N GLY A 3 71.58 -49.56 13.55
CA GLY A 3 70.51 -48.57 13.58
C GLY A 3 69.58 -48.78 12.38
N LEU A 4 68.29 -48.44 12.55
CA LEU A 4 67.41 -48.25 11.41
C LEU A 4 68.04 -47.20 10.47
N GLU A 5 68.24 -47.55 9.20
CA GLU A 5 68.65 -46.59 8.18
C GLU A 5 67.39 -46.00 7.56
N ALA A 6 66.90 -44.89 8.11
CA ALA A 6 65.74 -44.16 7.60
C ALA A 6 66.19 -42.83 6.97
N LYS A 7 66.64 -42.86 5.72
CA LYS A 7 67.01 -41.64 4.98
C LYS A 7 65.85 -41.18 4.10
N PHE A 8 65.43 -39.92 4.26
CA PHE A 8 64.39 -39.25 3.45
C PHE A 8 62.97 -39.85 3.56
N ILE A 9 62.68 -40.59 4.64
CA ILE A 9 61.36 -41.19 4.92
C ILE A 9 60.83 -40.61 6.23
N ALA A 10 59.54 -40.26 6.28
CA ALA A 10 58.86 -39.82 7.49
C ALA A 10 58.22 -41.01 8.24
N PRO A 11 58.14 -40.97 9.58
CA PRO A 11 57.31 -41.92 10.33
C PRO A 11 55.83 -41.66 10.04
N LEU A 12 55.02 -42.71 10.16
CA LEU A 12 53.55 -42.61 10.16
C LEU A 12 53.02 -42.92 11.56
N ILE A 13 51.83 -42.41 11.86
CA ILE A 13 51.12 -42.66 13.11
C ILE A 13 49.70 -43.10 12.74
N ALA A 14 49.36 -44.34 13.07
CA ALA A 14 48.06 -44.91 12.81
C ALA A 14 47.88 -46.17 13.66
N ASP A 15 46.63 -46.48 13.98
CA ASP A 15 46.22 -47.79 14.45
C ASP A 15 46.44 -48.82 13.33
N VAL A 16 47.09 -49.94 13.58
CA VAL A 16 47.32 -51.03 12.61
C VAL A 16 46.97 -52.41 13.16
N ASP A 17 46.44 -52.50 14.38
CA ASP A 17 45.99 -53.75 14.97
C ASP A 17 44.65 -53.61 15.70
N GLU A 18 44.18 -54.62 16.44
CA GLU A 18 42.83 -54.58 17.05
C GLU A 18 42.80 -53.93 18.44
N ASP A 19 43.87 -53.24 18.87
CA ASP A 19 44.00 -52.73 20.24
C ASP A 19 43.52 -51.28 20.45
N ASN A 20 43.19 -50.57 19.37
CA ASN A 20 42.65 -49.22 19.40
C ASN A 20 43.61 -48.14 19.95
N ASP A 21 44.89 -48.44 20.12
CA ASP A 21 45.93 -47.44 20.37
C ASP A 21 46.58 -47.02 19.02
N LEU A 22 47.53 -46.09 19.04
CA LEU A 22 48.18 -45.58 17.82
C LEU A 22 49.63 -46.04 17.78
N GLU A 23 50.04 -46.67 16.68
CA GLU A 23 51.38 -47.19 16.52
C GLU A 23 52.29 -46.22 15.76
N ILE A 24 53.59 -46.36 16.01
CA ILE A 24 54.65 -45.64 15.31
C ILE A 24 55.21 -46.54 14.21
N ILE A 25 54.89 -46.19 12.97
CA ILE A 25 55.33 -46.92 11.78
C ILE A 25 56.57 -46.24 11.20
N VAL A 26 57.67 -46.97 11.08
CA VAL A 26 58.97 -46.44 10.61
C VAL A 26 59.55 -47.32 9.52
N THR A 27 59.87 -46.72 8.39
CA THR A 27 60.46 -47.43 7.25
C THR A 27 61.97 -47.27 7.16
N SER A 28 62.67 -48.38 6.93
CA SER A 28 64.11 -48.44 6.71
C SER A 28 64.42 -48.71 5.23
N ASN A 29 65.33 -47.93 4.67
CA ASN A 29 65.87 -48.10 3.31
C ASN A 29 67.28 -48.69 3.27
N GLY A 30 67.75 -49.28 4.38
CA GLY A 30 68.97 -50.08 4.41
C GLY A 30 68.89 -51.34 3.54
N GLY A 31 69.98 -52.11 3.44
CA GLY A 31 70.23 -53.15 2.42
C GLY A 31 69.12 -54.18 2.07
N TYR A 32 68.10 -54.33 2.90
CA TYR A 32 66.77 -54.84 2.53
C TYR A 32 65.70 -53.90 3.11
N GLY A 33 64.88 -53.29 2.24
CA GLY A 33 63.81 -52.38 2.64
C GLY A 33 62.78 -53.05 3.55
N ALA A 34 62.42 -52.39 4.65
CA ALA A 34 61.46 -52.92 5.61
C ALA A 34 60.71 -51.79 6.31
N THR A 35 59.40 -51.95 6.47
CA THR A 35 58.57 -51.10 7.32
C THR A 35 58.40 -51.79 8.66
N TYR A 36 58.72 -51.08 9.75
CA TYR A 36 58.60 -51.55 11.12
C TYR A 36 57.42 -50.84 11.77
N CYS A 37 56.77 -51.49 12.72
CA CYS A 37 55.71 -50.91 13.52
C CYS A 37 55.97 -51.18 15.00
N TYR A 38 55.68 -50.17 15.83
CA TYR A 38 55.90 -50.19 17.26
C TYR A 38 54.70 -49.61 17.98
N ASP A 39 54.29 -50.25 19.07
CA ASP A 39 53.34 -49.69 20.03
C ASP A 39 53.94 -48.41 20.65
N ILE A 40 53.09 -47.53 21.18
CA ILE A 40 53.47 -46.30 21.90
C ILE A 40 54.43 -46.58 23.08
N ASP A 41 54.39 -47.78 23.66
CA ASP A 41 55.30 -48.19 24.73
C ASP A 41 56.69 -48.67 24.23
N GLY A 42 56.85 -48.80 22.90
CA GLY A 42 58.06 -49.22 22.20
C GLY A 42 58.18 -50.72 21.95
N GLU A 43 57.18 -51.52 22.32
CA GLU A 43 57.09 -52.92 21.91
C GLU A 43 56.83 -53.05 20.40
N ARG A 44 57.08 -54.23 19.83
CA ARG A 44 56.90 -54.47 18.39
C ARG A 44 55.52 -55.06 18.13
N VAL A 45 54.83 -54.49 17.15
CA VAL A 45 53.52 -54.98 16.69
C VAL A 45 53.67 -56.32 15.99
N MET A 46 52.75 -57.25 16.28
CA MET A 46 52.77 -58.58 15.68
C MET A 46 52.54 -58.50 14.16
N GLY A 47 53.27 -59.30 13.38
CA GLY A 47 53.20 -59.27 11.91
C GLY A 47 54.23 -58.35 11.24
N TRP A 48 54.91 -57.49 12.01
CA TRP A 48 55.93 -56.57 11.50
C TRP A 48 57.37 -57.08 11.73
N PRO A 49 58.35 -56.73 10.87
CA PRO A 49 58.26 -55.77 9.78
C PRO A 49 57.73 -56.35 8.46
N LEU A 50 57.03 -55.51 7.70
CA LEU A 50 56.68 -55.75 6.30
C LEU A 50 57.92 -55.53 5.42
N ARG A 51 58.27 -56.50 4.59
CA ARG A 51 59.54 -56.50 3.82
C ARG A 51 59.27 -56.41 2.33
N ILE A 52 59.85 -55.42 1.68
CA ILE A 52 59.84 -55.29 0.22
C ILE A 52 61.20 -54.86 -0.35
N PRO A 53 61.52 -55.22 -1.61
CA PRO A 53 62.83 -54.94 -2.20
C PRO A 53 63.02 -53.43 -2.45
N GLY A 54 63.68 -52.76 -1.50
CA GLY A 54 64.14 -51.37 -1.66
C GLY A 54 63.01 -50.35 -1.58
N ILE A 55 62.78 -49.82 -0.38
CA ILE A 55 61.79 -48.77 -0.15
C ILE A 55 62.48 -47.42 -0.28
N PHE A 56 61.99 -46.56 -1.16
CA PHE A 56 62.59 -45.25 -1.43
C PHE A 56 61.64 -44.07 -1.16
N SER A 57 60.39 -44.33 -0.77
CA SER A 57 59.39 -43.32 -0.40
C SER A 57 58.80 -43.62 0.97
N THR A 58 58.20 -42.61 1.59
CA THR A 58 57.34 -42.82 2.77
C THR A 58 56.09 -43.61 2.32
N PRO A 59 55.72 -44.71 2.99
CA PRO A 59 54.45 -45.39 2.74
C PRO A 59 53.24 -44.47 3.01
N CYS A 60 52.05 -44.87 2.59
CA CYS A 60 50.81 -44.26 3.06
C CYS A 60 49.89 -45.32 3.67
N ILE A 61 49.05 -44.90 4.61
CA ILE A 61 48.03 -45.74 5.24
C ILE A 61 46.67 -45.05 5.13
N ASP A 62 45.68 -45.78 4.62
CA ASP A 62 44.31 -45.32 4.38
C ASP A 62 43.41 -46.54 4.12
N ASP A 63 42.10 -46.38 4.24
CA ASP A 63 41.11 -47.40 3.87
C ASP A 63 40.79 -47.28 2.38
N ILE A 64 41.39 -48.15 1.57
CA ILE A 64 41.27 -48.09 0.11
C ILE A 64 40.21 -49.02 -0.46
N ASP A 65 39.78 -50.04 0.28
CA ASP A 65 38.72 -50.94 -0.15
C ASP A 65 37.35 -50.72 0.54
N ASN A 66 37.31 -49.76 1.47
CA ASN A 66 36.16 -49.32 2.28
C ASN A 66 35.57 -50.42 3.16
N ASP A 67 36.40 -51.29 3.72
CA ASP A 67 35.95 -52.33 4.66
C ASP A 67 35.93 -51.85 6.14
N GLY A 68 36.42 -50.63 6.40
CA GLY A 68 36.49 -50.02 7.73
C GLY A 68 37.79 -50.33 8.49
N LYS A 69 38.70 -51.10 7.90
CA LYS A 69 40.09 -51.27 8.34
C LYS A 69 41.01 -50.50 7.39
N ASN A 70 42.24 -50.23 7.82
CA ASN A 70 43.19 -49.51 6.97
C ASN A 70 44.21 -50.44 6.30
N GLU A 71 44.66 -50.01 5.12
CA GLU A 71 45.71 -50.68 4.36
C GLU A 71 46.97 -49.84 4.35
N ILE A 72 48.12 -50.49 4.53
CA ILE A 72 49.41 -49.83 4.26
C ILE A 72 49.85 -50.08 2.82
N ILE A 73 50.21 -49.00 2.14
CA ILE A 73 50.66 -48.99 0.75
C ILE A 73 52.12 -48.54 0.72
N ALA A 74 52.99 -49.37 0.18
CA ALA A 74 54.40 -49.05 0.00
C ALA A 74 54.86 -49.32 -1.43
N THR A 75 55.75 -48.45 -1.93
CA THR A 75 56.37 -48.62 -3.24
C THR A 75 57.81 -49.12 -3.10
N GLY A 76 58.18 -50.12 -3.90
CA GLY A 76 59.53 -50.66 -3.92
C GLY A 76 59.91 -51.13 -5.32
N GLY A 77 61.05 -50.65 -5.84
CA GLY A 77 61.48 -50.95 -7.21
C GLY A 77 60.44 -50.53 -8.27
N ASN A 78 59.81 -51.51 -8.92
CA ASN A 78 58.77 -51.32 -9.94
C ASN A 78 57.38 -51.81 -9.49
N GLU A 79 57.23 -52.14 -8.19
CA GLU A 79 56.02 -52.76 -7.64
C GLU A 79 55.39 -51.85 -6.58
N VAL A 80 54.06 -51.92 -6.50
CA VAL A 80 53.26 -51.35 -5.40
C VAL A 80 52.75 -52.53 -4.58
N HIS A 81 52.96 -52.46 -3.28
CA HIS A 81 52.49 -53.45 -2.33
C HIS A 81 51.44 -52.83 -1.44
N VAL A 82 50.38 -53.58 -1.20
CA VAL A 82 49.27 -53.22 -0.32
C VAL A 82 49.11 -54.37 0.67
N TRP A 83 48.98 -54.04 1.96
CA TRP A 83 48.68 -55.00 3.00
C TRP A 83 47.51 -54.49 3.83
N ASP A 84 46.52 -55.34 4.01
CA ASP A 84 45.45 -55.16 4.98
C ASP A 84 46.07 -55.16 6.39
N THR A 85 45.63 -54.22 7.22
CA THR A 85 45.88 -54.26 8.65
C THR A 85 44.59 -54.57 9.40
N GLU A 86 44.68 -54.80 10.71
CA GLU A 86 43.48 -54.99 11.52
C GLU A 86 43.02 -53.67 12.19
N GLY A 87 43.73 -52.56 11.93
CA GLY A 87 43.53 -51.26 12.57
C GLY A 87 42.36 -50.47 12.01
N ASP A 88 41.75 -49.63 12.87
CA ASP A 88 40.59 -48.81 12.52
C ASP A 88 40.97 -47.72 11.49
N ALA A 89 40.26 -47.70 10.36
CA ALA A 89 40.40 -46.69 9.32
C ALA A 89 40.24 -45.24 9.82
N GLY A 90 39.43 -45.04 10.86
CA GLY A 90 39.20 -43.75 11.49
C GLY A 90 40.35 -43.26 12.38
N ARG A 91 41.38 -44.08 12.62
CA ARG A 91 42.45 -43.81 13.59
C ARG A 91 43.82 -43.65 12.94
N VAL A 92 43.86 -42.82 11.91
CA VAL A 92 45.09 -42.41 11.22
C VAL A 92 45.44 -40.98 11.61
N GLU A 93 46.44 -40.82 12.47
CA GLU A 93 46.88 -39.51 12.99
C GLU A 93 47.91 -38.84 12.07
N TRP A 94 48.77 -39.62 11.41
CA TRP A 94 49.75 -39.11 10.44
C TRP A 94 50.02 -40.16 9.36
N GLY A 95 49.08 -40.30 8.43
CA GLY A 95 49.04 -41.43 7.52
C GLY A 95 50.00 -41.39 6.33
N LYS A 96 50.62 -40.25 6.02
CA LYS A 96 51.51 -40.13 4.86
C LYS A 96 52.54 -39.01 4.96
N TYR A 97 53.39 -38.91 3.94
CA TYR A 97 54.34 -37.80 3.81
C TYR A 97 53.60 -36.46 3.81
N ARG A 98 53.92 -35.60 4.79
CA ARG A 98 53.29 -34.30 5.05
C ARG A 98 51.82 -34.37 5.53
N HIS A 99 51.51 -35.35 6.38
CA HIS A 99 50.28 -35.44 7.20
C HIS A 99 49.01 -35.76 6.40
N ASP A 100 48.50 -34.81 5.62
CA ASP A 100 47.14 -34.82 5.05
C ASP A 100 47.11 -34.82 3.51
N ARG A 101 45.91 -34.93 2.92
CA ARG A 101 45.70 -34.92 1.46
C ARG A 101 46.30 -33.71 0.74
N TYR A 102 46.52 -32.60 1.43
CA TYR A 102 47.09 -31.36 0.91
C TYR A 102 48.61 -31.26 1.07
N ASN A 103 49.24 -32.27 1.68
CA ASN A 103 50.67 -32.27 2.03
C ASN A 103 51.06 -31.06 2.90
N SER A 104 50.20 -30.67 3.84
CA SER A 104 50.39 -29.46 4.66
C SER A 104 51.67 -29.53 5.51
N GLY A 105 51.96 -30.69 6.10
CA GLY A 105 53.02 -30.87 7.09
C GLY A 105 52.75 -30.16 8.43
N VAL A 106 51.48 -29.87 8.73
CA VAL A 106 51.04 -29.19 9.97
C VAL A 106 50.22 -30.16 10.82
N TYR A 107 50.47 -30.18 12.13
CA TYR A 107 49.71 -30.95 13.12
C TYR A 107 48.62 -30.04 13.73
N GLY A 108 47.34 -30.33 13.52
CA GLY A 108 46.19 -29.51 13.94
C GLY A 108 45.50 -28.74 12.80
N ASP A 109 44.65 -27.75 13.15
CA ASP A 109 43.91 -26.94 12.17
C ASP A 109 44.89 -26.06 11.35
N PHE A 110 45.05 -26.37 10.06
CA PHE A 110 46.01 -25.68 9.18
C PHE A 110 45.50 -24.33 8.65
N CYS A 111 44.33 -23.89 9.14
CA CYS A 111 43.52 -22.85 8.52
C CYS A 111 42.97 -21.75 9.45
N PRO A 112 43.67 -21.35 10.53
CA PRO A 112 43.15 -20.27 11.37
C PRO A 112 43.10 -18.96 10.57
N LYS A 113 41.97 -18.24 10.66
CA LYS A 113 41.86 -16.90 10.10
C LYS A 113 42.80 -15.95 10.85
N ASN A 114 43.81 -15.44 10.16
CA ASN A 114 44.65 -14.32 10.53
C ASN A 114 43.84 -13.01 10.52
N SER A 115 44.09 -12.15 11.49
CA SER A 115 43.49 -10.82 11.62
C SER A 115 44.00 -9.81 10.59
N ASP A 116 45.18 -10.05 9.99
CA ASP A 116 45.78 -9.12 9.04
C ASP A 116 45.30 -9.42 7.59
N PRO A 117 44.56 -8.49 6.94
CA PRO A 117 44.06 -8.69 5.58
C PRO A 117 45.16 -8.59 4.52
N ILE A 118 44.95 -9.25 3.38
CA ILE A 118 45.72 -9.04 2.15
C ILE A 118 45.16 -7.84 1.41
N THR A 119 45.94 -6.76 1.31
CA THR A 119 45.51 -5.53 0.62
C THR A 119 46.03 -5.47 -0.82
N ILE A 120 45.14 -5.17 -1.77
CA ILE A 120 45.42 -4.99 -3.19
C ILE A 120 45.19 -3.52 -3.56
N THR A 121 46.28 -2.80 -3.86
CA THR A 121 46.26 -1.36 -4.17
C THR A 121 46.56 -1.02 -5.63
N GLY A 122 46.90 -2.04 -6.44
CA GLY A 122 47.20 -1.91 -7.87
C GLY A 122 46.71 -3.13 -8.66
N VAL A 123 47.19 -3.30 -9.89
CA VAL A 123 46.83 -4.45 -10.73
C VAL A 123 47.64 -5.68 -10.30
N THR A 124 46.95 -6.75 -9.90
CA THR A 124 47.51 -7.99 -9.38
C THR A 124 46.82 -9.18 -10.03
N GLU A 125 47.58 -10.21 -10.38
CA GLU A 125 47.07 -11.46 -10.97
C GLU A 125 47.46 -12.67 -10.11
N TRP A 126 46.50 -13.56 -9.87
CA TRP A 126 46.69 -14.86 -9.23
C TRP A 126 46.47 -15.97 -10.24
N ILE A 127 47.58 -16.60 -10.64
CA ILE A 127 47.66 -17.59 -11.71
C ILE A 127 47.95 -19.02 -11.20
N ASP A 128 47.92 -19.23 -9.89
CA ASP A 128 48.20 -20.50 -9.24
C ASP A 128 47.14 -20.78 -8.17
N ASN A 129 46.92 -22.06 -7.84
CA ASN A 129 46.03 -22.45 -6.74
C ASN A 129 46.52 -21.88 -5.40
N ARG A 130 45.61 -21.32 -4.59
CA ARG A 130 45.94 -20.71 -3.28
C ARG A 130 44.99 -21.15 -2.18
N ILE A 131 45.54 -21.34 -1.00
CA ILE A 131 44.78 -21.41 0.26
C ILE A 131 45.16 -20.16 1.05
N LEU A 132 44.17 -19.31 1.33
CA LEU A 132 44.35 -18.10 2.11
C LEU A 132 44.14 -18.37 3.60
N GLN A 133 44.60 -17.44 4.42
CA GLN A 133 44.36 -17.44 5.86
C GLN A 133 43.81 -16.10 6.34
N SER A 134 43.33 -15.22 5.47
CA SER A 134 42.87 -13.88 5.87
C SER A 134 41.82 -13.31 4.91
N ASP A 135 41.22 -12.19 5.32
CA ASP A 135 40.40 -11.36 4.43
C ASP A 135 41.25 -10.80 3.28
N VAL A 136 40.61 -10.50 2.15
CA VAL A 136 41.23 -9.78 1.02
C VAL A 136 40.52 -8.44 0.87
N ILE A 137 41.26 -7.34 0.79
CA ILE A 137 40.72 -6.00 0.59
C ILE A 137 41.30 -5.44 -0.70
N ILE A 138 40.43 -5.07 -1.65
CA ILE A 138 40.81 -4.38 -2.88
C ILE A 138 40.47 -2.91 -2.69
N GLU A 139 41.50 -2.10 -2.45
CA GLU A 139 41.39 -0.67 -2.19
C GLU A 139 41.01 0.12 -3.47
N PRO A 140 40.66 1.41 -3.35
CA PRO A 140 40.27 2.24 -4.50
C PRO A 140 41.35 2.25 -5.59
N GLY A 141 40.96 1.92 -6.82
CA GLY A 141 41.86 1.79 -7.97
C GLY A 141 42.67 0.49 -8.04
N GLY A 142 42.58 -0.39 -7.04
CA GLY A 142 43.14 -1.74 -7.08
C GLY A 142 42.38 -2.65 -8.05
N LYS A 143 43.08 -3.61 -8.67
CA LYS A 143 42.46 -4.65 -9.50
C LYS A 143 43.09 -6.01 -9.20
N LEU A 144 42.30 -6.99 -8.81
CA LEU A 144 42.71 -8.39 -8.66
C LEU A 144 42.09 -9.23 -9.78
N THR A 145 42.87 -10.09 -10.43
CA THR A 145 42.35 -11.10 -11.37
C THR A 145 42.80 -12.48 -10.93
N ILE A 146 41.86 -13.42 -10.84
CA ILE A 146 42.06 -14.79 -10.35
C ILE A 146 41.74 -15.77 -11.49
N TYR A 147 42.72 -16.59 -11.86
CA TYR A 147 42.62 -17.57 -12.93
C TYR A 147 42.56 -19.02 -12.45
N GLU A 148 43.02 -19.30 -11.23
CA GLU A 148 43.10 -20.65 -10.64
C GLU A 148 42.39 -20.70 -9.28
N ASN A 149 42.21 -21.89 -8.70
CA ASN A 149 41.35 -22.07 -7.53
C ASN A 149 41.90 -21.36 -6.28
N VAL A 150 41.03 -20.68 -5.56
CA VAL A 150 41.35 -20.00 -4.31
C VAL A 150 40.42 -20.47 -3.22
N ALA A 151 40.97 -20.83 -2.07
CA ALA A 151 40.20 -21.30 -0.92
C ALA A 151 40.40 -20.39 0.30
N LEU A 152 39.32 -20.04 1.01
CA LEU A 152 39.33 -19.14 2.17
C LEU A 152 38.93 -19.87 3.47
N PRO A 153 39.47 -19.47 4.65
CA PRO A 153 39.09 -20.06 5.93
C PRO A 153 37.69 -19.61 6.37
N GLU A 154 37.12 -20.28 7.37
CA GLU A 154 35.84 -19.92 7.98
C GLU A 154 35.78 -18.43 8.38
N GLY A 155 34.69 -17.76 8.01
CA GLY A 155 34.48 -16.33 8.33
C GLY A 155 35.39 -15.33 7.60
N ALA A 156 36.29 -15.77 6.69
CA ALA A 156 37.04 -14.84 5.84
C ALA A 156 36.22 -14.32 4.66
N LYS A 157 36.45 -13.08 4.24
CA LYS A 157 35.72 -12.40 3.16
C LYS A 157 36.66 -11.67 2.20
N ILE A 158 36.15 -11.40 0.99
CA ILE A 158 36.77 -10.49 0.04
C ILE A 158 35.97 -9.19 0.01
N ILE A 159 36.62 -8.05 0.28
CA ILE A 159 36.03 -6.71 0.23
C ILE A 159 36.58 -6.00 -1.01
N ILE A 160 35.68 -5.50 -1.85
CA ILE A 160 36.00 -4.67 -3.01
C ILE A 160 35.53 -3.25 -2.67
N GLU A 161 36.45 -2.31 -2.43
CA GLU A 161 36.11 -0.89 -2.32
C GLU A 161 35.88 -0.31 -3.73
N GLN A 162 36.39 0.88 -4.07
CA GLN A 162 36.30 1.40 -5.44
C GLN A 162 37.36 0.79 -6.38
N GLY A 163 37.55 -0.52 -6.29
CA GLY A 163 38.47 -1.34 -7.05
C GLY A 163 37.76 -2.41 -7.89
N ALA A 164 38.50 -3.40 -8.40
CA ALA A 164 37.93 -4.46 -9.23
C ALA A 164 38.45 -5.86 -8.88
N LEU A 165 37.56 -6.84 -8.80
CA LEU A 165 37.86 -8.28 -8.77
C LEU A 165 37.38 -8.93 -10.06
N VAL A 166 38.25 -9.72 -10.69
CA VAL A 166 37.93 -10.53 -11.88
C VAL A 166 38.18 -12.00 -11.55
N LEU A 167 37.15 -12.83 -11.69
CA LEU A 167 37.21 -14.28 -11.62
C LEU A 167 37.13 -14.82 -13.06
N ASP A 168 38.18 -15.47 -13.52
CA ASP A 168 38.31 -15.93 -14.91
C ASP A 168 38.59 -17.45 -14.91
N GLY A 169 37.52 -18.24 -15.02
CA GLY A 169 37.60 -19.71 -15.04
C GLY A 169 38.05 -20.39 -13.74
N CYS A 170 38.19 -19.65 -12.64
CA CYS A 170 38.63 -20.15 -11.34
C CYS A 170 37.50 -20.68 -10.45
N ASN A 171 37.80 -21.55 -9.47
CA ASN A 171 36.89 -21.88 -8.37
C ASN A 171 37.29 -21.16 -7.06
N LEU A 172 36.37 -20.38 -6.49
CA LEU A 172 36.51 -19.70 -5.20
C LEU A 172 35.67 -20.42 -4.14
N THR A 173 36.32 -21.04 -3.16
CA THR A 173 35.68 -22.00 -2.25
C THR A 173 36.18 -21.89 -0.80
N LYS A 174 35.68 -22.75 0.08
CA LYS A 174 36.21 -22.87 1.45
C LYS A 174 37.48 -23.72 1.46
N ALA A 175 38.45 -23.35 2.28
CA ALA A 175 39.67 -24.13 2.47
C ALA A 175 39.49 -25.30 3.45
N CYS A 176 38.60 -25.14 4.43
CA CYS A 176 38.63 -25.89 5.70
C CYS A 176 37.21 -26.15 6.23
N THR A 177 37.04 -26.48 7.52
CA THR A 177 35.71 -26.62 8.13
C THR A 177 35.00 -25.27 8.23
N GLY A 178 33.68 -25.25 8.09
CA GLY A 178 32.89 -24.00 8.07
C GLY A 178 32.87 -23.30 6.71
N ASN A 179 31.89 -22.43 6.50
CA ASN A 179 31.77 -21.64 5.26
C ASN A 179 32.57 -20.34 5.40
N TRP A 180 33.12 -19.84 4.29
CA TRP A 180 33.74 -18.51 4.28
C TRP A 180 32.65 -17.44 4.10
N ALA A 181 32.89 -16.20 4.51
CA ALA A 181 31.84 -15.17 4.61
C ALA A 181 31.41 -14.55 3.26
N GLY A 182 32.15 -14.81 2.16
CA GLY A 182 31.80 -14.37 0.81
C GLY A 182 32.43 -13.05 0.34
N ILE A 183 31.88 -12.51 -0.75
CA ILE A 183 32.35 -11.26 -1.38
C ILE A 183 31.44 -10.09 -0.98
N VAL A 184 32.02 -8.93 -0.66
CA VAL A 184 31.30 -7.68 -0.39
C VAL A 184 31.85 -6.59 -1.29
N VAL A 185 30.96 -5.90 -2.01
CA VAL A 185 31.35 -4.85 -2.98
C VAL A 185 30.79 -3.51 -2.53
N TRP A 186 31.65 -2.49 -2.42
CA TRP A 186 31.33 -1.18 -1.85
C TRP A 186 31.42 -0.06 -2.90
N GLY A 187 30.34 0.70 -3.03
CA GLY A 187 30.38 2.05 -3.60
C GLY A 187 30.75 3.10 -2.55
N ASN A 188 31.04 4.33 -2.99
CA ASN A 188 31.08 5.49 -2.09
C ASN A 188 29.70 6.18 -2.10
N PRO A 189 28.87 6.05 -1.05
CA PRO A 189 27.52 6.61 -1.03
C PRO A 189 27.51 8.14 -0.95
N SER A 190 28.62 8.78 -0.57
CA SER A 190 28.76 10.23 -0.48
C SER A 190 29.22 10.86 -1.80
N LEU A 191 29.45 10.06 -2.85
CA LEU A 191 29.90 10.53 -4.16
C LEU A 191 28.90 10.11 -5.26
N PRO A 192 28.92 10.76 -6.44
CA PRO A 192 28.11 10.35 -7.57
C PRO A 192 28.34 8.88 -7.92
N GLN A 193 27.30 8.12 -8.21
CA GLN A 193 27.38 6.66 -8.44
C GLN A 193 27.89 6.31 -9.86
N ILE A 194 29.06 6.86 -10.21
CA ILE A 194 29.74 6.63 -11.49
C ILE A 194 30.81 5.54 -11.35
N PRO A 195 31.24 4.87 -12.44
CA PRO A 195 32.20 3.76 -12.39
C PRO A 195 33.45 3.95 -11.51
N PRO A 196 34.08 5.15 -11.45
CA PRO A 196 35.23 5.39 -10.56
C PRO A 196 34.92 5.35 -9.06
N ASN A 197 33.65 5.48 -8.67
CA ASN A 197 33.19 5.53 -7.29
C ASN A 197 32.53 4.21 -6.85
N GLN A 198 32.62 3.16 -7.67
CA GLN A 198 32.04 1.84 -7.44
C GLN A 198 33.11 0.75 -7.38
N GLY A 199 32.81 -0.29 -6.60
CA GLY A 199 33.51 -1.56 -6.70
C GLY A 199 32.98 -2.43 -7.82
N TRP A 200 33.86 -3.22 -8.44
CA TRP A 200 33.53 -4.06 -9.59
C TRP A 200 33.84 -5.53 -9.30
N LEU A 201 32.88 -6.41 -9.50
CA LEU A 201 33.08 -7.86 -9.55
C LEU A 201 32.76 -8.34 -10.97
N VAL A 202 33.68 -9.06 -11.59
CA VAL A 202 33.52 -9.62 -12.94
C VAL A 202 33.77 -11.13 -12.85
N ILE A 203 32.80 -11.95 -13.27
CA ILE A 203 32.93 -13.41 -13.32
C ILE A 203 32.82 -13.85 -14.78
N THR A 204 33.82 -14.56 -15.28
CA THR A 204 33.96 -14.92 -16.69
C THR A 204 34.51 -16.33 -16.84
N ASN A 205 34.35 -16.90 -18.05
CA ASN A 205 34.89 -18.22 -18.43
C ASN A 205 34.55 -19.37 -17.47
N GLY A 206 33.37 -19.31 -16.84
CA GLY A 206 32.90 -20.36 -15.92
C GLY A 206 33.50 -20.29 -14.52
N GLY A 207 33.94 -19.10 -14.07
CA GLY A 207 34.35 -18.90 -12.68
C GLY A 207 33.22 -19.25 -11.70
N THR A 208 33.55 -19.98 -10.63
CA THR A 208 32.59 -20.54 -9.67
C THR A 208 32.85 -19.97 -8.28
N ILE A 209 31.77 -19.68 -7.54
CA ILE A 209 31.80 -19.35 -6.11
C ILE A 209 30.97 -20.40 -5.38
N GLU A 210 31.55 -21.07 -4.39
CA GLU A 210 30.86 -22.11 -3.64
C GLU A 210 31.27 -22.12 -2.16
N ASN A 211 30.46 -22.77 -1.33
CA ASN A 211 30.70 -22.95 0.10
C ASN A 211 30.91 -21.64 0.89
N ALA A 212 30.32 -20.54 0.43
CA ALA A 212 30.23 -19.28 1.15
C ALA A 212 28.96 -19.25 2.01
N GLU A 213 28.97 -18.48 3.11
CA GLU A 213 27.76 -18.14 3.88
C GLU A 213 26.80 -17.28 3.03
N VAL A 214 27.34 -16.30 2.31
CA VAL A 214 26.65 -15.47 1.32
C VAL A 214 27.60 -15.25 0.15
N ALA A 215 27.31 -15.74 -1.05
CA ALA A 215 28.27 -15.71 -2.16
C ALA A 215 28.76 -14.30 -2.53
N VAL A 216 27.86 -13.35 -2.74
CA VAL A 216 28.16 -11.95 -3.05
C VAL A 216 27.12 -11.02 -2.40
N ARG A 217 27.56 -9.88 -1.85
CA ARG A 217 26.70 -8.79 -1.34
C ARG A 217 26.95 -7.51 -2.16
N LEU A 218 25.89 -6.98 -2.79
CA LEU A 218 25.85 -5.79 -3.67
C LEU A 218 24.70 -4.84 -3.22
N GLY A 219 24.69 -3.58 -3.69
CA GLY A 219 23.43 -2.85 -3.94
C GLY A 219 22.91 -3.31 -5.30
N SER A 220 21.77 -4.01 -5.37
CA SER A 220 21.56 -5.09 -6.35
C SER A 220 20.44 -4.83 -7.38
N VAL A 221 20.76 -5.12 -8.65
CA VAL A 221 19.79 -5.35 -9.74
C VAL A 221 19.80 -6.85 -10.07
N PHE A 222 18.63 -7.47 -10.15
CA PHE A 222 18.41 -8.86 -10.55
C PHE A 222 17.68 -8.87 -11.89
N THR A 223 18.16 -9.63 -12.86
CA THR A 223 17.54 -9.71 -14.19
C THR A 223 17.49 -11.15 -14.68
N GLY A 224 16.34 -11.62 -15.14
CA GLY A 224 16.18 -12.99 -15.67
C GLY A 224 16.43 -14.10 -14.64
N CYS A 225 16.30 -13.79 -13.34
CA CYS A 225 16.61 -14.71 -12.25
C CYS A 225 15.37 -15.53 -11.84
N THR A 226 15.55 -16.82 -11.54
CA THR A 226 14.50 -17.69 -10.99
C THR A 226 14.82 -18.05 -9.54
N PHE A 227 13.87 -17.80 -8.66
CA PHE A 227 13.86 -18.18 -7.24
C PHE A 227 12.75 -19.20 -7.03
N ASP A 228 13.12 -20.46 -6.84
CA ASP A 228 12.16 -21.57 -6.75
C ASP A 228 12.42 -22.44 -5.51
N TYR A 229 11.35 -22.79 -4.80
CA TYR A 229 11.42 -23.71 -3.68
C TYR A 229 10.76 -25.05 -4.05
N THR A 230 11.56 -26.11 -4.15
CA THR A 230 11.13 -27.46 -4.59
C THR A 230 11.20 -28.52 -3.49
N GLY A 231 11.58 -28.14 -2.26
CA GLY A 231 11.71 -29.07 -1.14
C GLY A 231 10.37 -29.50 -0.55
N ASP A 232 10.30 -30.71 0.02
CA ASP A 232 9.10 -31.15 0.75
C ASP A 232 9.10 -30.67 2.20
N PHE A 233 7.97 -30.12 2.65
CA PHE A 233 7.75 -29.79 4.06
C PHE A 233 7.25 -31.00 4.84
N SER A 234 7.84 -31.23 6.02
CA SER A 234 7.39 -32.23 7.01
C SER A 234 6.80 -31.60 8.28
N GLY A 235 6.71 -30.27 8.31
CA GLY A 235 6.16 -29.46 9.40
C GLY A 235 5.62 -28.13 8.86
N GLU A 236 5.49 -27.12 9.72
CA GLU A 236 4.99 -25.79 9.33
C GLU A 236 5.88 -25.16 8.24
N PRO A 237 5.34 -24.86 7.05
CA PRO A 237 6.11 -24.28 5.96
C PRO A 237 6.42 -22.81 6.25
N ASN A 238 7.69 -22.41 6.16
CA ASN A 238 8.09 -21.02 6.28
C ASN A 238 9.37 -20.77 5.50
N PHE A 239 9.25 -20.14 4.32
CA PHE A 239 10.38 -19.63 3.57
C PHE A 239 10.08 -18.25 2.99
N THR A 240 11.13 -17.54 2.66
CA THR A 240 11.06 -16.23 2.00
C THR A 240 12.18 -16.22 0.97
N HIS A 241 11.85 -16.02 -0.30
CA HIS A 241 12.86 -15.96 -1.37
C HIS A 241 13.74 -14.74 -1.21
N ILE A 242 13.13 -13.56 -1.03
CA ILE A 242 13.83 -12.30 -0.82
C ILE A 242 13.31 -11.61 0.43
N PHE A 243 14.20 -11.35 1.38
CA PHE A 243 13.92 -10.50 2.54
C PHE A 243 14.74 -9.21 2.47
N MET A 244 14.05 -8.06 2.53
CA MET A 244 14.64 -6.73 2.49
C MET A 244 14.31 -5.97 3.78
N TYR A 245 15.34 -5.40 4.41
CA TYR A 245 15.19 -4.59 5.62
C TYR A 245 16.03 -3.32 5.48
N ASP A 246 15.34 -2.19 5.42
CA ASP A 246 15.92 -0.84 5.30
C ASP A 246 16.94 -0.68 4.15
N VAL A 247 16.66 -1.30 3.00
CA VAL A 247 17.47 -1.18 1.78
C VAL A 247 16.79 -0.28 0.75
N LYS A 248 17.58 0.38 -0.09
CA LYS A 248 17.09 1.28 -1.15
C LYS A 248 17.68 0.84 -2.48
N SER A 249 16.94 1.06 -3.56
CA SER A 249 17.40 0.84 -4.94
C SER A 249 17.69 -0.63 -5.28
N VAL A 250 16.78 -1.54 -4.90
CA VAL A 250 16.83 -2.95 -5.35
C VAL A 250 15.88 -3.12 -6.52
N GLU A 251 16.34 -3.74 -7.60
CA GLU A 251 15.55 -3.92 -8.83
C GLU A 251 15.45 -5.40 -9.19
N PHE A 252 14.26 -5.85 -9.58
CA PHE A 252 13.96 -7.19 -10.09
C PHE A 252 13.30 -7.06 -11.45
N ASN A 253 14.05 -7.33 -12.52
CA ASN A 253 13.58 -7.19 -13.89
C ASN A 253 13.42 -8.58 -14.50
N ASN A 254 12.23 -8.94 -14.95
CA ASN A 254 11.95 -10.26 -15.55
C ASN A 254 12.43 -11.41 -14.64
N CYS A 255 12.04 -11.37 -13.36
CA CYS A 255 12.39 -12.40 -12.38
C CYS A 255 11.18 -13.30 -12.08
N THR A 256 11.44 -14.58 -11.80
CA THR A 256 10.42 -15.56 -11.41
C THR A 256 10.58 -15.96 -9.95
N PHE A 257 9.50 -15.97 -9.19
CA PHE A 257 9.41 -16.41 -7.80
C PHE A 257 8.34 -17.48 -7.68
N SER A 258 8.71 -18.73 -7.41
CA SER A 258 7.76 -19.84 -7.40
C SER A 258 7.89 -20.74 -6.18
N ASN A 259 6.78 -21.39 -5.85
CA ASN A 259 6.73 -22.49 -4.89
C ASN A 259 6.30 -23.76 -5.62
N ASN A 260 7.21 -24.72 -5.75
CA ASN A 260 6.98 -26.04 -6.33
C ASN A 260 7.12 -27.16 -5.28
N SER A 261 6.83 -26.85 -4.01
CA SER A 261 6.81 -27.84 -2.91
C SER A 261 5.54 -28.70 -2.91
N ASN A 262 5.46 -29.61 -1.94
CA ASN A 262 4.28 -30.44 -1.69
C ASN A 262 3.09 -29.68 -1.04
N LEU A 263 3.24 -28.41 -0.67
CA LEU A 263 2.18 -27.57 -0.11
C LEU A 263 1.92 -26.37 -1.02
N ALA A 264 0.65 -26.13 -1.34
CA ALA A 264 0.25 -25.00 -2.17
C ALA A 264 0.19 -23.71 -1.35
N ARG A 265 0.54 -22.59 -1.99
CA ARG A 265 0.35 -21.22 -1.47
C ARG A 265 1.00 -20.96 -0.11
N VAL A 266 2.27 -21.33 0.01
CA VAL A 266 3.07 -21.13 1.22
C VAL A 266 4.34 -20.34 0.89
N GLY A 267 4.81 -19.54 1.86
CA GLY A 267 6.05 -18.77 1.72
C GLY A 267 5.87 -17.43 1.02
N TYR A 268 6.95 -16.65 1.00
CA TYR A 268 6.96 -15.28 0.52
C TYR A 268 7.88 -15.14 -0.69
N GLY A 269 7.41 -14.47 -1.75
CA GLY A 269 8.27 -14.05 -2.87
C GLY A 269 9.21 -12.95 -2.40
N ILE A 270 8.66 -11.76 -2.17
CA ILE A 270 9.38 -10.63 -1.60
C ILE A 270 8.74 -10.21 -0.28
N LYS A 271 9.52 -10.23 0.80
CA LYS A 271 9.15 -9.62 2.09
C LYS A 271 10.03 -8.40 2.34
N SER A 272 9.43 -7.23 2.31
CA SER A 272 10.10 -5.93 2.43
C SER A 272 9.65 -5.19 3.68
N ILE A 273 10.63 -4.70 4.44
CA ILE A 273 10.42 -3.86 5.61
C ILE A 273 11.23 -2.58 5.42
N ASN A 274 10.53 -1.45 5.43
CA ASN A 274 11.08 -0.11 5.29
C ASN A 274 12.07 0.01 4.11
N SER A 275 11.79 -0.62 2.97
CA SER A 275 12.72 -0.64 1.83
C SER A 275 12.11 -0.01 0.58
N THR A 276 12.95 0.38 -0.39
CA THR A 276 12.54 0.86 -1.72
C THR A 276 13.05 -0.08 -2.78
N PHE A 277 12.14 -0.57 -3.62
CA PHE A 277 12.45 -1.56 -4.64
C PHE A 277 11.54 -1.44 -5.88
N THR A 278 12.01 -2.02 -6.97
CA THR A 278 11.30 -2.11 -8.24
C THR A 278 11.16 -3.58 -8.64
N VAL A 279 9.98 -3.96 -9.10
CA VAL A 279 9.68 -5.21 -9.79
C VAL A 279 9.11 -4.82 -11.15
N ASP A 280 9.78 -5.23 -12.22
CA ASP A 280 9.45 -4.85 -13.59
C ASP A 280 9.63 -6.06 -14.53
N GLY A 281 9.00 -6.00 -15.69
CA GLY A 281 9.31 -6.85 -16.83
C GLY A 281 10.57 -6.37 -17.56
N GLU A 282 11.02 -7.15 -18.53
CA GLU A 282 12.08 -6.75 -19.45
C GLU A 282 11.48 -6.40 -20.80
N CYS A 283 11.77 -5.20 -21.30
CA CYS A 283 11.30 -4.82 -22.63
C CYS A 283 12.00 -5.63 -23.72
N THR A 284 11.23 -6.40 -24.50
CA THR A 284 11.77 -7.25 -25.57
C THR A 284 11.68 -6.62 -26.96
N GLU A 285 10.69 -5.75 -27.18
CA GLU A 285 10.53 -5.01 -28.43
C GLU A 285 10.21 -3.54 -28.16
N TYR A 286 10.87 -2.63 -28.87
CA TYR A 286 10.63 -1.18 -28.77
C TYR A 286 9.79 -0.66 -29.93
N SER A 287 8.87 0.26 -29.64
CA SER A 287 8.01 0.89 -30.65
C SER A 287 8.83 1.85 -31.56
N PRO A 288 8.42 2.07 -32.82
CA PRO A 288 9.05 3.06 -33.71
C PRO A 288 9.02 4.50 -33.18
N GLN A 289 8.08 4.82 -32.28
CA GLN A 289 7.91 6.13 -31.66
C GLN A 289 8.74 6.29 -30.36
N GLY A 290 9.44 5.23 -29.93
CA GLY A 290 10.04 5.15 -28.59
C GLY A 290 9.08 4.51 -27.59
N GLY A 291 9.62 3.95 -26.50
CA GLY A 291 8.86 3.18 -25.52
C GLY A 291 8.78 1.69 -25.84
N CYS A 292 8.39 0.89 -24.85
CA CYS A 292 8.27 -0.55 -25.02
C CYS A 292 6.99 -0.92 -25.76
N ALA A 293 7.08 -1.84 -26.72
CA ALA A 293 5.95 -2.39 -27.47
C ALA A 293 5.56 -3.79 -26.97
N THR A 294 6.50 -4.53 -26.37
CA THR A 294 6.25 -5.86 -25.82
C THR A 294 7.17 -6.10 -24.63
N TRP A 295 6.57 -6.54 -23.53
CA TRP A 295 7.25 -6.87 -22.29
C TRP A 295 7.38 -8.39 -22.15
N ASP A 296 8.49 -8.82 -21.55
CA ASP A 296 8.67 -10.14 -20.97
C ASP A 296 8.50 -9.99 -19.46
N ASP A 297 7.35 -10.42 -18.97
CA ASP A 297 6.88 -10.06 -17.63
C ASP A 297 7.59 -10.86 -16.53
N GLY A 298 7.74 -10.23 -15.36
CA GLY A 298 8.09 -10.96 -14.13
C GLY A 298 6.97 -11.94 -13.73
N GLN A 299 7.30 -12.91 -12.86
CA GLN A 299 6.33 -13.93 -12.45
C GLN A 299 6.42 -14.21 -10.95
N PHE A 300 5.27 -14.29 -10.27
CA PHE A 300 5.12 -14.80 -8.91
C PHE A 300 4.05 -15.87 -8.87
N GLU A 301 4.38 -17.06 -8.35
CA GLU A 301 3.50 -18.23 -8.46
C GLU A 301 3.42 -19.08 -7.19
N ASN A 302 2.18 -19.42 -6.80
CA ASN A 302 1.85 -20.40 -5.75
C ASN A 302 2.43 -20.07 -4.34
N LEU A 303 2.54 -18.78 -4.01
CA LEU A 303 3.05 -18.28 -2.72
C LEU A 303 1.90 -17.90 -1.76
N GLU A 304 2.21 -17.81 -0.46
CA GLU A 304 1.28 -17.22 0.52
C GLU A 304 1.15 -15.72 0.27
N TYR A 305 2.30 -15.05 0.12
CA TYR A 305 2.40 -13.68 -0.38
C TYR A 305 3.37 -13.63 -1.54
N ALA A 306 2.93 -13.15 -2.69
CA ALA A 306 3.89 -12.82 -3.74
C ALA A 306 4.77 -11.64 -3.30
N ILE A 307 4.16 -10.54 -2.85
CA ILE A 307 4.87 -9.38 -2.28
C ILE A 307 4.18 -8.92 -1.00
N HIS A 308 4.94 -8.82 0.09
CA HIS A 308 4.52 -8.22 1.34
C HIS A 308 5.49 -7.09 1.71
N ALA A 309 5.07 -5.83 1.59
CA ALA A 309 5.91 -4.67 1.82
C ALA A 309 5.32 -3.69 2.84
N THR A 310 6.13 -3.26 3.80
CA THR A 310 5.73 -2.29 4.83
C THR A 310 6.69 -1.11 4.88
N ALA A 311 6.18 0.07 5.24
CA ALA A 311 6.97 1.27 5.43
C ALA A 311 6.73 1.91 6.81
N SER A 312 7.77 2.50 7.40
CA SER A 312 7.66 3.29 8.64
C SER A 312 8.01 4.77 8.42
N THR A 313 7.96 5.21 7.16
CA THR A 313 8.23 6.57 6.71
C THR A 313 7.57 6.79 5.35
N SER A 314 7.25 8.05 5.02
CA SER A 314 6.65 8.41 3.72
C SER A 314 7.63 8.40 2.54
N THR A 315 8.88 8.01 2.76
CA THR A 315 9.91 7.99 1.70
C THR A 315 10.12 6.62 1.06
N ARG A 316 9.57 5.54 1.66
CA ARG A 316 9.69 4.18 1.12
C ARG A 316 8.51 3.85 0.21
N ARG A 317 8.80 3.19 -0.91
CA ARG A 317 7.82 2.87 -1.96
C ARG A 317 8.19 1.60 -2.71
N ALA A 318 7.20 1.01 -3.36
CA ALA A 318 7.36 -0.13 -4.26
C ALA A 318 6.89 0.31 -5.65
N TYR A 319 7.69 0.01 -6.68
CA TYR A 319 7.30 0.10 -8.07
C TYR A 319 7.09 -1.32 -8.58
N ILE A 320 5.89 -1.67 -9.00
CA ILE A 320 5.53 -3.02 -9.45
C ILE A 320 4.82 -2.86 -10.79
N GLN A 321 5.38 -3.40 -11.85
CA GLN A 321 4.81 -3.29 -13.18
C GLN A 321 5.21 -4.46 -14.09
N HIS A 322 4.45 -4.71 -15.16
CA HIS A 322 4.71 -5.75 -16.15
C HIS A 322 5.07 -7.10 -15.48
N THR A 323 4.17 -7.57 -14.60
CA THR A 323 4.39 -8.71 -13.73
C THR A 323 3.10 -9.50 -13.56
N ASN A 324 3.24 -10.82 -13.62
CA ASN A 324 2.16 -11.78 -13.50
C ASN A 324 2.15 -12.43 -12.10
N PHE A 325 1.00 -12.38 -11.44
CA PHE A 325 0.76 -12.96 -10.12
C PHE A 325 -0.23 -14.11 -10.26
N THR A 326 0.30 -15.33 -10.36
CA THR A 326 -0.50 -16.54 -10.63
C THR A 326 -0.70 -17.37 -9.38
N ASP A 327 -1.95 -17.66 -9.03
CA ASP A 327 -2.31 -18.68 -8.04
C ASP A 327 -1.76 -18.46 -6.61
N ASN A 328 -1.37 -17.22 -6.30
CA ASN A 328 -0.91 -16.83 -4.96
C ASN A 328 -2.11 -16.72 -3.99
N PHE A 329 -1.90 -16.96 -2.70
CA PHE A 329 -2.96 -16.71 -1.71
C PHE A 329 -3.21 -15.21 -1.55
N ARG A 330 -2.15 -14.41 -1.43
CA ARG A 330 -2.19 -12.96 -1.45
C ARG A 330 -1.19 -12.48 -2.50
N GLY A 331 -1.65 -11.69 -3.48
CA GLY A 331 -0.78 -11.13 -4.51
C GLY A 331 0.17 -10.11 -3.90
N VAL A 332 -0.29 -8.86 -3.78
CA VAL A 332 0.53 -7.75 -3.29
C VAL A 332 -0.12 -7.11 -2.07
N PHE A 333 0.63 -7.01 -0.97
CA PHE A 333 0.26 -6.26 0.24
C PHE A 333 1.22 -5.09 0.46
N LEU A 334 0.69 -3.86 0.47
CA LEU A 334 1.46 -2.63 0.70
C LEU A 334 0.91 -1.86 1.90
N SER A 335 1.70 -1.78 2.97
CA SER A 335 1.32 -1.05 4.20
C SER A 335 2.11 0.24 4.39
N ALA A 336 1.37 1.34 4.57
CA ALA A 336 1.85 2.70 4.80
C ALA A 336 2.86 3.21 3.75
N MET A 337 2.83 2.64 2.54
CA MET A 337 3.72 3.03 1.46
C MET A 337 3.14 4.25 0.75
N THR A 338 3.90 5.35 0.76
CA THR A 338 3.51 6.59 0.06
C THR A 338 4.11 6.58 -1.34
N ASN A 339 3.32 6.95 -2.36
CA ASN A 339 3.74 6.90 -3.77
C ASN A 339 4.15 5.51 -4.24
N ALA A 340 3.45 4.46 -3.80
CA ALA A 340 3.55 3.16 -4.46
C ALA A 340 2.97 3.20 -5.87
N LEU A 341 3.51 2.40 -6.79
CA LEU A 341 3.04 2.27 -8.16
C LEU A 341 2.82 0.78 -8.44
N VAL A 342 1.60 0.44 -8.88
CA VAL A 342 1.24 -0.89 -9.38
C VAL A 342 0.55 -0.69 -10.73
N LYS A 343 1.22 -1.04 -11.83
CA LYS A 343 0.76 -0.72 -13.18
C LYS A 343 0.98 -1.86 -14.15
N GLU A 344 0.04 -2.12 -15.06
CA GLU A 344 0.23 -3.12 -16.12
C GLU A 344 0.63 -4.51 -15.55
N CYS A 345 -0.01 -4.92 -14.45
CA CYS A 345 0.16 -6.24 -13.86
C CYS A 345 -1.09 -7.10 -14.06
N ASP A 346 -0.89 -8.41 -14.14
CA ASP A 346 -1.97 -9.41 -14.20
C ASP A 346 -2.02 -10.21 -12.90
N PHE A 347 -3.20 -10.30 -12.29
CA PHE A 347 -3.47 -10.98 -11.04
C PHE A 347 -4.51 -12.08 -11.24
N GLU A 348 -4.08 -13.34 -11.24
CA GLU A 348 -4.96 -14.49 -11.26
C GLU A 348 -5.30 -14.93 -9.82
N ILE A 349 -6.58 -14.84 -9.47
CA ILE A 349 -7.09 -15.01 -8.11
C ILE A 349 -7.95 -16.27 -8.05
N ASN A 350 -7.38 -17.32 -7.45
CA ASN A 350 -8.04 -18.63 -7.29
C ASN A 350 -8.26 -18.97 -5.81
N THR A 351 -8.59 -17.96 -5.01
CA THR A 351 -8.70 -18.05 -3.55
C THR A 351 -10.14 -17.81 -3.08
N PRO A 352 -10.58 -18.47 -1.99
CA PRO A 352 -11.95 -18.33 -1.52
C PRO A 352 -12.24 -16.91 -1.04
N TYR A 353 -13.43 -16.42 -1.35
CA TYR A 353 -13.98 -15.20 -0.76
C TYR A 353 -14.37 -15.44 0.70
N SER A 354 -13.54 -14.98 1.63
CA SER A 354 -13.82 -15.06 3.06
C SER A 354 -13.00 -14.03 3.84
N ALA A 355 -13.31 -13.84 5.13
CA ALA A 355 -12.63 -12.88 6.00
C ALA A 355 -11.12 -13.18 6.15
N ASP A 356 -10.72 -14.45 6.01
CA ASP A 356 -9.33 -14.91 6.05
C ASP A 356 -8.85 -15.32 4.64
N GLY A 357 -9.58 -14.88 3.60
CA GLY A 357 -9.38 -15.26 2.21
C GLY A 357 -8.18 -14.59 1.55
N GLY A 358 -8.05 -14.86 0.25
CA GLY A 358 -7.02 -14.28 -0.60
C GLY A 358 -7.52 -13.12 -1.45
N TYR A 359 -6.57 -12.37 -2.02
CA TYR A 359 -6.84 -11.19 -2.85
C TYR A 359 -5.69 -10.91 -3.83
N GLY A 360 -5.97 -10.12 -4.87
CA GLY A 360 -4.96 -9.64 -5.82
C GLY A 360 -4.06 -8.55 -5.22
N LEU A 361 -4.64 -7.41 -4.84
CA LEU A 361 -3.91 -6.26 -4.29
C LEU A 361 -4.57 -5.72 -3.01
N TYR A 362 -3.78 -5.40 -2.00
CA TYR A 362 -4.22 -4.79 -0.75
C TYR A 362 -3.36 -3.57 -0.40
N LEU A 363 -4.01 -2.41 -0.28
CA LEU A 363 -3.40 -1.16 0.17
C LEU A 363 -3.87 -0.84 1.59
N ASP A 364 -2.95 -0.86 2.54
CA ASP A 364 -3.23 -0.62 3.96
C ASP A 364 -2.59 0.70 4.42
N ASN A 365 -3.38 1.72 4.74
CA ASN A 365 -2.87 3.05 5.14
C ASN A 365 -1.89 3.66 4.10
N SER A 366 -1.96 3.21 2.85
CA SER A 366 -1.13 3.71 1.74
C SER A 366 -1.83 4.90 1.08
N THR A 367 -1.07 5.86 0.56
CA THR A 367 -1.60 7.11 0.01
C THR A 367 -0.72 7.62 -1.13
N ALA A 368 -1.25 8.51 -1.97
CA ALA A 368 -0.57 9.06 -3.14
C ALA A 368 -0.08 7.99 -4.13
N TYR A 369 -0.75 6.83 -4.14
CA TYR A 369 -0.41 5.69 -4.99
C TYR A 369 -0.91 5.87 -6.43
N THR A 370 -0.33 5.09 -7.34
CA THR A 370 -0.75 4.98 -8.74
C THR A 370 -1.12 3.53 -9.01
N ILE A 371 -2.41 3.22 -9.10
CA ILE A 371 -2.94 1.88 -9.41
C ILE A 371 -3.71 1.96 -10.72
N GLU A 372 -3.07 1.54 -11.80
CA GLU A 372 -3.58 1.79 -13.15
C GLU A 372 -3.30 0.63 -14.11
N GLU A 373 -4.24 0.34 -15.02
CA GLU A 373 -4.04 -0.61 -16.11
C GLU A 373 -3.66 -2.03 -15.66
N ASN A 374 -4.14 -2.48 -14.50
CA ASN A 374 -3.96 -3.86 -14.04
C ASN A 374 -5.18 -4.73 -14.36
N SER A 375 -4.97 -6.02 -14.60
CA SER A 375 -6.04 -7.01 -14.75
C SER A 375 -6.12 -7.89 -13.51
N PHE A 376 -7.33 -8.05 -12.95
CA PHE A 376 -7.63 -8.95 -11.85
C PHE A 376 -8.67 -9.95 -12.33
N TYR A 377 -8.37 -11.24 -12.30
CA TYR A 377 -9.27 -12.23 -12.88
C TYR A 377 -9.20 -13.60 -12.22
N HIS A 378 -10.22 -14.41 -12.46
CA HIS A 378 -10.27 -15.83 -12.11
C HIS A 378 -10.52 -16.67 -13.37
N ASP A 379 -9.68 -17.68 -13.63
CA ASP A 379 -9.64 -18.40 -14.92
C ASP A 379 -10.66 -19.54 -15.07
N ASP A 380 -11.32 -20.03 -14.00
CA ASP A 380 -12.20 -21.21 -14.09
C ASP A 380 -13.59 -20.92 -14.69
N GLY A 381 -13.94 -19.64 -14.96
CA GLY A 381 -15.07 -19.18 -15.80
C GLY A 381 -16.50 -19.66 -15.46
N LEU A 382 -16.67 -20.55 -14.48
CA LEU A 382 -17.95 -21.21 -14.16
C LEU A 382 -18.58 -20.66 -12.89
N ILE A 383 -17.77 -20.24 -11.92
CA ILE A 383 -18.20 -19.67 -10.64
C ILE A 383 -17.21 -18.57 -10.29
N PRO A 384 -17.65 -17.30 -10.20
CA PRO A 384 -16.77 -16.23 -9.73
C PRO A 384 -16.20 -16.54 -8.34
N THR A 385 -14.96 -16.13 -8.07
CA THR A 385 -14.36 -16.27 -6.73
C THR A 385 -13.32 -15.21 -6.44
N GLY A 386 -12.94 -15.06 -5.16
CA GLY A 386 -11.87 -14.17 -4.72
C GLY A 386 -12.19 -12.68 -4.77
N ILE A 387 -11.18 -11.90 -4.39
CA ILE A 387 -11.24 -10.43 -4.30
C ILE A 387 -10.15 -9.84 -5.19
N GLY A 388 -10.53 -8.95 -6.10
CA GLY A 388 -9.57 -8.26 -6.97
C GLY A 388 -8.64 -7.37 -6.16
N MET A 389 -9.22 -6.33 -5.55
CA MET A 389 -8.44 -5.35 -4.81
C MET A 389 -9.16 -4.82 -3.56
N ILE A 390 -8.37 -4.52 -2.53
CA ILE A 390 -8.80 -3.87 -1.29
C ILE A 390 -8.03 -2.57 -1.08
N VAL A 391 -8.75 -1.47 -0.87
CA VAL A 391 -8.18 -0.22 -0.35
C VAL A 391 -8.68 -0.03 1.08
N HIS A 392 -7.78 -0.09 2.04
CA HIS A 392 -8.07 -0.01 3.46
C HIS A 392 -7.44 1.25 4.07
N ASN A 393 -8.30 2.17 4.49
CA ASN A 393 -7.92 3.36 5.24
C ASN A 393 -6.83 4.21 4.56
N SER A 394 -6.99 4.54 3.27
CA SER A 394 -6.03 5.36 2.50
C SER A 394 -5.94 6.83 2.97
N GLY A 395 -6.79 7.20 3.94
CA GLY A 395 -6.95 8.55 4.45
C GLY A 395 -7.74 9.45 3.51
N GLY A 396 -7.75 10.74 3.82
CA GLY A 396 -8.56 11.73 3.10
C GLY A 396 -7.91 12.38 1.88
N ASN A 397 -6.68 12.03 1.51
CA ASN A 397 -6.01 12.67 0.37
C ASN A 397 -6.69 12.29 -0.95
N PRO A 398 -6.56 13.11 -2.02
CA PRO A 398 -6.98 12.70 -3.34
C PRO A 398 -6.20 11.46 -3.76
N ASN A 399 -6.90 10.33 -3.88
CA ASN A 399 -6.37 9.08 -4.38
C ASN A 399 -7.28 8.56 -5.48
N GLU A 400 -6.75 7.70 -6.34
CA GLU A 400 -7.56 7.06 -7.36
C GLU A 400 -7.16 5.62 -7.62
N VAL A 401 -8.16 4.87 -8.06
CA VAL A 401 -8.00 3.60 -8.75
C VAL A 401 -8.53 3.87 -10.15
N PHE A 402 -7.66 3.72 -11.15
CA PHE A 402 -7.97 4.21 -12.49
C PHE A 402 -7.76 3.09 -13.51
N ARG A 403 -8.76 2.80 -14.34
CA ARG A 403 -8.56 2.00 -15.55
C ARG A 403 -8.01 0.58 -15.31
N ASN A 404 -8.54 -0.11 -14.31
CA ASN A 404 -8.23 -1.52 -14.03
C ASN A 404 -9.39 -2.42 -14.48
N TRP A 405 -9.08 -3.67 -14.83
CA TRP A 405 -10.05 -4.66 -15.30
C TRP A 405 -10.28 -5.74 -14.25
N PHE A 406 -11.54 -6.06 -13.96
CA PHE A 406 -11.95 -7.07 -12.99
C PHE A 406 -12.85 -8.09 -13.68
N THR A 407 -12.45 -9.36 -13.71
CA THR A 407 -13.16 -10.40 -14.46
C THR A 407 -13.42 -11.66 -13.63
N ASN A 408 -14.68 -12.11 -13.58
CA ASN A 408 -15.07 -13.38 -12.96
C ASN A 408 -14.73 -13.46 -11.45
N LEU A 409 -14.91 -12.37 -10.71
CA LEU A 409 -14.58 -12.28 -9.27
C LEU A 409 -15.83 -12.20 -8.39
N GLU A 410 -15.76 -12.68 -7.14
CA GLU A 410 -16.83 -12.43 -6.17
C GLU A 410 -16.89 -10.95 -5.79
N GLN A 411 -15.73 -10.30 -5.69
CA GLN A 411 -15.62 -8.86 -5.46
C GLN A 411 -14.54 -8.26 -6.36
N GLY A 412 -14.90 -7.25 -7.16
CA GLY A 412 -13.93 -6.44 -7.91
C GLY A 412 -13.08 -5.58 -6.98
N ILE A 413 -13.67 -4.50 -6.46
CA ILE A 413 -13.02 -3.55 -5.55
C ILE A 413 -13.75 -3.47 -4.21
N SER A 414 -13.00 -3.53 -3.11
CA SER A 414 -13.48 -3.27 -1.75
C SER A 414 -12.76 -2.06 -1.15
N ALA A 415 -13.48 -0.96 -0.93
CA ALA A 415 -12.95 0.26 -0.31
C ALA A 415 -13.40 0.34 1.16
N GLN A 416 -12.52 -0.08 2.07
CA GLN A 416 -12.78 -0.31 3.48
C GLN A 416 -12.33 0.87 4.34
N GLU A 417 -13.08 1.16 5.40
CA GLU A 417 -12.74 2.22 6.36
C GLU A 417 -12.69 3.63 5.74
N ILE A 418 -11.80 4.49 6.23
CA ILE A 418 -11.74 5.93 5.93
C ILE A 418 -10.86 6.17 4.70
N ASN A 419 -11.50 6.44 3.55
CA ASN A 419 -10.84 6.79 2.29
C ASN A 419 -11.31 8.17 1.78
N ARG A 420 -11.67 9.08 2.70
CA ARG A 420 -12.18 10.43 2.42
C ARG A 420 -11.90 11.39 3.56
N ASN A 421 -11.99 12.69 3.28
CA ASN A 421 -11.96 13.73 4.31
C ASN A 421 -13.39 14.23 4.57
N PHE A 422 -13.79 14.34 5.83
CA PHE A 422 -15.13 14.78 6.22
C PHE A 422 -15.24 16.29 6.37
N ASP A 423 -14.15 16.94 6.77
CA ASP A 423 -14.08 18.38 6.91
C ASP A 423 -13.86 19.06 5.55
N GLU A 424 -13.36 18.31 4.57
CA GLU A 424 -13.13 18.76 3.21
C GLU A 424 -13.81 17.83 2.19
N PRO A 425 -15.03 18.12 1.72
CA PRO A 425 -15.78 17.23 0.83
C PRO A 425 -15.14 17.00 -0.55
N ALA A 426 -14.19 17.86 -0.97
CA ALA A 426 -13.49 17.75 -2.25
C ALA A 426 -12.25 16.83 -2.21
N HIS A 427 -12.22 15.87 -1.30
CA HIS A 427 -11.06 15.04 -0.96
C HIS A 427 -11.44 13.57 -0.76
N GLY A 428 -10.54 12.66 -1.14
CA GLY A 428 -10.70 11.21 -0.93
C GLY A 428 -10.42 10.37 -2.18
N LEU A 429 -10.72 9.07 -2.04
CA LEU A 429 -10.59 8.05 -3.07
C LEU A 429 -11.70 8.15 -4.12
N GLN A 430 -11.29 8.21 -5.39
CA GLN A 430 -12.18 8.01 -6.53
C GLN A 430 -11.86 6.70 -7.26
N ILE A 431 -12.90 5.96 -7.65
CA ILE A 431 -12.79 4.75 -8.47
C ILE A 431 -13.32 5.14 -9.86
N LEU A 432 -12.41 5.21 -10.82
CA LEU A 432 -12.69 5.78 -12.12
C LEU A 432 -12.23 4.85 -13.24
N CYS A 433 -12.98 4.83 -14.33
CA CYS A 433 -12.63 4.16 -15.57
C CYS A 433 -12.33 2.66 -15.45
N CYS A 434 -12.73 1.99 -14.37
CA CYS A 434 -12.54 0.56 -14.19
C CYS A 434 -13.61 -0.22 -14.96
N GLU A 435 -13.27 -1.42 -15.42
CA GLU A 435 -14.20 -2.30 -16.13
C GLU A 435 -14.41 -3.59 -15.34
N PHE A 436 -15.68 -3.97 -15.20
CA PHE A 436 -16.12 -5.16 -14.49
C PHE A 436 -16.86 -6.10 -15.45
N THR A 437 -16.49 -7.38 -15.41
CA THR A 437 -17.10 -8.42 -16.25
C THR A 437 -17.30 -9.70 -15.44
N ASP A 438 -18.52 -10.20 -15.36
CA ASP A 438 -18.90 -11.41 -14.62
C ASP A 438 -18.49 -11.36 -13.14
N CYS A 439 -18.47 -10.16 -12.54
CA CYS A 439 -18.27 -9.97 -11.10
C CYS A 439 -19.61 -10.11 -10.35
N ILE A 440 -19.60 -10.69 -9.14
CA ILE A 440 -20.82 -10.72 -8.29
C ILE A 440 -21.06 -9.36 -7.64
N ALA A 441 -20.00 -8.65 -7.29
CA ALA A 441 -20.07 -7.27 -6.85
C ALA A 441 -18.89 -6.50 -7.43
N ASP A 442 -19.18 -5.37 -8.07
CA ASP A 442 -18.19 -4.54 -8.75
C ASP A 442 -17.48 -3.66 -7.72
N ILE A 443 -18.23 -2.76 -7.07
CA ILE A 443 -17.70 -1.83 -6.06
C ILE A 443 -18.44 -2.03 -4.73
N LEU A 444 -17.66 -2.38 -3.69
CA LEU A 444 -18.13 -2.50 -2.32
C LEU A 444 -17.47 -1.46 -1.41
N VAL A 445 -18.28 -0.70 -0.68
CA VAL A 445 -17.86 0.09 0.49
C VAL A 445 -18.54 -0.54 1.71
N PRO A 446 -17.86 -1.45 2.43
CA PRO A 446 -18.49 -2.22 3.49
C PRO A 446 -18.69 -1.37 4.75
N LYS A 447 -19.51 -1.89 5.66
CA LYS A 447 -19.81 -1.21 6.92
C LYS A 447 -18.59 -1.19 7.84
N SER A 448 -18.26 -0.02 8.39
CA SER A 448 -17.22 0.16 9.39
C SER A 448 -17.79 0.25 10.82
N LEU A 449 -16.93 0.05 11.81
CA LEU A 449 -17.18 0.41 13.21
C LEU A 449 -16.97 1.91 13.47
N GLU A 450 -16.15 2.56 12.65
CA GLU A 450 -15.91 4.00 12.70
C GLU A 450 -17.13 4.77 12.21
N ARG A 451 -17.32 5.98 12.75
CA ARG A 451 -18.26 6.94 12.17
C ARG A 451 -17.58 7.65 11.02
N SER A 452 -18.36 8.11 10.04
CA SER A 452 -17.81 8.90 8.96
C SER A 452 -16.70 8.12 8.24
N TRP A 453 -17.08 7.13 7.43
CA TRP A 453 -16.14 6.35 6.61
C TRP A 453 -16.65 6.29 5.16
N GLY A 454 -15.85 5.73 4.26
CA GLY A 454 -16.19 5.56 2.85
C GLY A 454 -15.24 6.31 1.92
N ILE A 455 -15.68 6.51 0.68
CA ILE A 455 -14.89 7.08 -0.43
C ILE A 455 -15.30 8.52 -0.75
N ALA A 456 -14.60 9.18 -1.67
CA ALA A 456 -14.84 10.59 -2.00
C ALA A 456 -16.33 10.85 -2.29
N PRO A 457 -16.90 11.97 -1.77
CA PRO A 457 -18.31 12.32 -1.96
C PRO A 457 -18.75 12.41 -3.42
N SER A 458 -17.82 12.73 -4.32
CA SER A 458 -18.04 12.77 -5.76
C SER A 458 -17.17 11.72 -6.45
N GLN A 459 -17.80 10.83 -7.22
CA GLN A 459 -17.13 9.93 -8.16
C GLN A 459 -17.33 10.53 -9.56
N GLY A 460 -16.28 11.18 -10.07
CA GLY A 460 -16.36 12.07 -11.23
C GLY A 460 -16.97 13.44 -10.90
N SER A 461 -17.23 14.22 -11.94
CA SER A 461 -17.78 15.58 -11.92
C SER A 461 -18.54 15.87 -13.21
N TYR A 462 -19.20 17.03 -13.30
CA TYR A 462 -19.87 17.44 -14.52
C TYR A 462 -19.90 18.96 -14.70
N ASN A 463 -19.69 19.41 -15.94
CA ASN A 463 -19.87 20.78 -16.34
C ASN A 463 -20.85 20.88 -17.53
N PRO A 464 -22.13 21.21 -17.31
CA PRO A 464 -23.11 21.26 -18.39
C PRO A 464 -22.85 22.37 -19.43
N PHE A 465 -22.04 23.37 -19.12
CA PHE A 465 -21.73 24.47 -20.03
C PHE A 465 -20.57 24.16 -20.97
N ASN A 466 -19.67 23.29 -20.55
CA ASN A 466 -18.57 22.79 -21.35
C ASN A 466 -18.29 21.34 -20.94
N PRO A 467 -19.13 20.38 -21.38
CA PRO A 467 -18.97 18.98 -21.03
C PRO A 467 -17.64 18.43 -21.56
N ASP A 468 -16.88 17.79 -20.69
CA ASP A 468 -15.63 17.11 -20.99
C ASP A 468 -15.86 15.61 -20.70
N PRO A 469 -15.55 14.69 -21.65
CA PRO A 469 -15.81 13.27 -21.44
C PRO A 469 -14.96 12.68 -20.30
N GLU A 470 -13.80 13.28 -19.98
CA GLU A 470 -12.90 12.84 -18.90
C GLU A 470 -13.39 13.23 -17.50
N ASP A 471 -14.40 14.10 -17.40
CA ASP A 471 -14.93 14.55 -16.11
C ASP A 471 -15.75 13.47 -15.41
N MET A 472 -16.33 12.57 -16.18
CA MET A 472 -17.28 11.57 -15.71
C MET A 472 -16.55 10.37 -15.09
N ALA A 473 -17.23 9.60 -14.23
CA ALA A 473 -16.57 8.49 -13.55
C ALA A 473 -16.07 7.39 -14.49
N GLY A 474 -16.82 7.12 -15.58
CA GLY A 474 -16.37 6.28 -16.69
C GLY A 474 -16.22 4.78 -16.40
N ASN A 475 -16.59 4.28 -15.21
CA ASN A 475 -16.54 2.83 -14.95
C ASN A 475 -17.58 2.09 -15.81
N LEU A 476 -17.24 0.87 -16.25
CA LEU A 476 -18.13 -0.03 -16.98
C LEU A 476 -18.51 -1.21 -16.07
N PHE A 477 -19.76 -1.25 -15.62
CA PHE A 477 -20.26 -2.24 -14.68
C PHE A 477 -20.64 -3.58 -15.33
N HIS A 478 -20.60 -4.67 -14.56
CA HIS A 478 -21.18 -5.93 -14.96
C HIS A 478 -22.70 -5.91 -14.77
N ILE A 479 -23.45 -5.75 -15.86
CA ILE A 479 -24.91 -5.66 -15.83
C ILE A 479 -25.52 -6.92 -16.48
N PRO A 480 -25.69 -8.03 -15.74
CA PRO A 480 -26.30 -9.25 -16.29
C PRO A 480 -27.79 -9.05 -16.60
N ASN A 481 -28.43 -8.08 -15.95
CA ASN A 481 -29.84 -7.74 -16.12
C ASN A 481 -30.05 -6.21 -16.10
N GLN A 482 -30.70 -5.65 -17.13
CA GLN A 482 -30.96 -4.19 -17.19
C GLN A 482 -32.13 -3.73 -16.31
N THR A 483 -32.73 -4.64 -15.54
CA THR A 483 -33.85 -4.33 -14.64
C THR A 483 -33.33 -4.48 -13.21
N PRO A 484 -33.39 -3.41 -12.40
CA PRO A 484 -32.93 -3.49 -11.02
C PRO A 484 -33.62 -4.62 -10.27
N ASP A 485 -32.84 -5.51 -9.67
CA ASP A 485 -33.35 -6.62 -8.86
C ASP A 485 -32.97 -6.49 -7.36
N GLY A 486 -32.14 -5.49 -7.03
CA GLY A 486 -31.89 -5.04 -5.67
C GLY A 486 -30.83 -5.82 -4.91
N ASP A 487 -29.94 -6.52 -5.62
CA ASP A 487 -28.73 -7.14 -5.06
C ASP A 487 -27.57 -6.16 -4.84
N PHE A 488 -27.62 -4.98 -5.49
CA PHE A 488 -26.66 -3.89 -5.39
C PHE A 488 -25.26 -4.26 -5.88
N ASP A 489 -25.17 -5.06 -6.94
CA ASP A 489 -23.92 -5.56 -7.52
C ASP A 489 -23.02 -4.45 -8.10
N ASP A 490 -23.58 -3.43 -8.76
CA ASP A 490 -22.78 -2.34 -9.35
C ASP A 490 -22.07 -1.48 -8.28
N ILE A 491 -22.84 -0.93 -7.33
CA ILE A 491 -22.33 -0.07 -6.24
C ILE A 491 -23.04 -0.37 -4.92
N ASN A 492 -22.39 -1.17 -4.08
CA ASN A 492 -22.83 -1.44 -2.72
C ASN A 492 -22.14 -0.50 -1.72
N ASN A 493 -22.76 0.64 -1.42
CA ASN A 493 -22.22 1.62 -0.49
C ASN A 493 -22.93 1.59 0.88
N ALA A 494 -22.30 0.96 1.87
CA ALA A 494 -22.74 1.04 3.26
C ALA A 494 -22.14 2.23 4.04
N GLY A 495 -21.18 2.95 3.45
CA GLY A 495 -20.54 4.13 4.01
C GLY A 495 -21.31 5.43 3.78
N SER A 496 -20.63 6.55 3.98
CA SER A 496 -21.22 7.88 3.77
C SER A 496 -21.64 8.11 2.32
N HIS A 497 -22.64 8.98 2.16
CA HIS A 497 -23.29 9.25 0.87
C HIS A 497 -22.30 9.72 -0.21
N ILE A 498 -22.50 9.26 -1.44
CA ILE A 498 -21.75 9.65 -2.64
C ILE A 498 -22.67 10.08 -3.78
N THR A 499 -22.15 10.92 -4.67
CA THR A 499 -22.74 11.28 -5.96
C THR A 499 -21.88 10.68 -7.07
N TYR A 500 -22.50 9.92 -7.97
CA TYR A 500 -21.83 9.21 -9.06
C TYR A 500 -22.19 9.83 -10.42
N TYR A 501 -21.23 10.45 -11.10
CA TYR A 501 -21.46 11.16 -12.36
C TYR A 501 -21.18 10.22 -13.55
N TYR A 502 -22.21 9.93 -14.35
CA TYR A 502 -22.11 8.96 -15.45
C TYR A 502 -22.58 9.54 -16.80
N PRO A 503 -22.03 9.07 -17.93
CA PRO A 503 -22.46 9.50 -19.26
C PRO A 503 -23.85 8.91 -19.60
N SER A 504 -24.86 9.77 -19.82
CA SER A 504 -26.18 9.30 -20.27
C SER A 504 -26.26 9.05 -21.77
N ASP A 505 -25.48 9.81 -22.55
CA ASP A 505 -25.34 9.64 -23.99
C ASP A 505 -24.04 8.84 -24.22
N ASN A 506 -24.14 7.51 -24.33
CA ASN A 506 -22.98 6.62 -24.44
C ASN A 506 -23.19 5.52 -25.49
N ASN A 507 -22.09 4.91 -25.93
CA ASN A 507 -22.10 3.74 -26.81
C ASN A 507 -22.02 2.38 -26.07
N ASP A 508 -21.73 2.40 -24.77
CA ASP A 508 -21.71 1.23 -23.88
C ASP A 508 -22.56 1.52 -22.63
N ILE A 509 -23.70 0.83 -22.56
CA ILE A 509 -24.67 0.99 -21.47
C ILE A 509 -24.11 0.60 -20.10
N ARG A 510 -23.01 -0.16 -20.05
CA ARG A 510 -22.32 -0.52 -18.80
C ARG A 510 -21.78 0.70 -18.07
N ALA A 511 -21.68 1.85 -18.73
CA ALA A 511 -21.33 3.11 -18.08
C ALA A 511 -22.41 3.64 -17.13
N ILE A 512 -23.62 3.08 -17.14
CA ILE A 512 -24.76 3.50 -16.32
C ILE A 512 -24.97 2.47 -15.19
N PRO A 513 -24.81 2.84 -13.90
CA PRO A 513 -25.16 1.94 -12.81
C PRO A 513 -26.69 1.74 -12.75
N VAL A 514 -27.11 0.49 -12.63
CA VAL A 514 -28.49 0.01 -12.56
C VAL A 514 -28.85 -0.41 -11.12
N ASP A 515 -27.99 -1.17 -10.45
CA ASP A 515 -28.19 -1.75 -9.13
C ASP A 515 -27.20 -1.17 -8.10
N TYR A 516 -27.68 -0.22 -7.31
CA TYR A 516 -26.88 0.51 -6.33
C TYR A 516 -27.67 0.78 -5.06
N THR A 517 -26.97 1.03 -3.95
CA THR A 517 -27.59 1.40 -2.67
C THR A 517 -28.19 2.82 -2.74
N ALA A 518 -29.43 2.94 -3.24
CA ALA A 518 -30.10 4.22 -3.50
C ALA A 518 -30.20 5.21 -2.31
N ASN A 519 -30.04 4.71 -1.08
CA ASN A 519 -30.02 5.54 0.13
C ASN A 519 -28.70 6.31 0.34
N THR A 520 -27.62 5.84 -0.27
CA THR A 520 -26.23 6.30 -0.06
C THR A 520 -25.51 6.61 -1.38
N VAL A 521 -26.17 6.43 -2.53
CA VAL A 521 -25.63 6.70 -3.86
C VAL A 521 -26.64 7.53 -4.67
N THR A 522 -26.20 8.69 -5.15
CA THR A 522 -26.95 9.54 -6.08
C THR A 522 -26.34 9.43 -7.48
N PRO A 523 -26.89 8.61 -8.38
CA PRO A 523 -26.44 8.59 -9.77
C PRO A 523 -26.91 9.87 -10.49
N THR A 524 -25.99 10.54 -11.18
CA THR A 524 -26.21 11.80 -11.89
C THR A 524 -25.84 11.67 -13.35
N SER A 525 -26.82 11.84 -14.23
CA SER A 525 -26.62 11.77 -15.68
C SER A 525 -25.90 13.00 -16.21
N CYS A 526 -24.91 12.74 -17.06
CA CYS A 526 -24.09 13.75 -17.72
C CYS A 526 -24.24 13.59 -19.23
N SER A 527 -24.69 14.65 -19.89
CA SER A 527 -24.86 14.65 -21.35
C SER A 527 -23.55 15.04 -22.04
N TYR A 528 -23.19 14.34 -23.11
CA TYR A 528 -22.02 14.64 -23.93
C TYR A 528 -22.36 14.46 -25.41
N ASN A 529 -21.84 15.33 -26.27
CA ASN A 529 -22.07 15.26 -27.71
C ASN A 529 -20.76 15.53 -28.46
N PRO A 530 -20.24 14.57 -29.26
CA PRO A 530 -20.83 13.28 -29.66
C PRO A 530 -21.02 12.30 -28.50
N ASP A 531 -21.75 11.19 -28.72
CA ASP A 531 -21.95 10.16 -27.69
C ASP A 531 -20.61 9.75 -27.03
N TRP A 532 -20.61 9.62 -25.71
CA TRP A 532 -19.45 9.26 -24.91
C TRP A 532 -18.94 7.85 -25.27
N THR A 533 -17.61 7.69 -25.30
CA THR A 533 -16.94 6.40 -25.46
C THR A 533 -15.89 6.24 -24.38
N PHE A 534 -15.59 4.99 -24.03
CA PHE A 534 -14.57 4.68 -23.02
C PHE A 534 -13.21 5.30 -23.36
N GLU A 535 -12.77 5.25 -24.61
CA GLU A 535 -11.48 5.80 -25.03
C GLU A 535 -11.42 7.34 -24.94
N ALA A 536 -12.56 8.01 -25.07
CA ALA A 536 -12.64 9.46 -24.99
C ALA A 536 -12.73 9.97 -23.54
N GLY A 537 -13.44 9.24 -22.67
CA GLY A 537 -13.57 9.61 -21.26
C GLY A 537 -12.54 9.00 -20.33
N CYS A 538 -11.91 7.91 -20.75
CA CYS A 538 -10.92 7.16 -19.99
C CYS A 538 -9.62 6.98 -20.79
N PRO A 539 -9.01 8.06 -21.30
CA PRO A 539 -7.70 7.95 -21.91
C PRO A 539 -6.71 7.41 -20.86
N PRO A 540 -5.76 6.54 -21.24
CA PRO A 540 -4.70 6.13 -20.32
C PRO A 540 -3.98 7.39 -19.84
N ASN A 541 -3.65 7.48 -18.55
CA ASN A 541 -2.72 8.52 -18.14
C ASN A 541 -1.37 8.15 -18.76
N GLU A 542 -0.75 9.03 -19.56
CA GLU A 542 0.58 8.74 -20.11
C GLU A 542 1.52 8.33 -18.95
N ASN A 543 1.77 7.03 -18.83
CA ASN A 543 2.58 6.39 -17.78
C ASN A 543 2.18 6.71 -16.32
N GLY A 544 0.89 6.73 -15.94
CA GLY A 544 0.51 7.01 -14.54
C GLY A 544 0.90 8.41 -14.05
N GLY A 545 0.92 9.36 -15.00
CA GLY A 545 1.39 10.73 -14.79
C GLY A 545 2.82 10.98 -15.26
N SER A 546 3.53 10.01 -15.84
CA SER A 546 4.86 10.19 -16.41
C SER A 546 4.80 10.77 -17.85
N GLY A 547 4.40 12.03 -17.93
CA GLY A 547 4.68 12.90 -19.08
C GLY A 547 6.07 13.53 -18.99
N SER A 548 6.37 14.51 -19.84
CA SER A 548 7.59 15.31 -19.66
C SER A 548 7.51 16.13 -18.36
N GLU A 549 8.66 16.44 -17.72
CA GLU A 549 8.67 17.30 -16.52
C GLU A 549 7.93 18.63 -16.77
N GLU A 550 8.12 19.21 -17.96
CA GLU A 550 7.49 20.48 -18.36
C GLU A 550 5.96 20.37 -18.41
N GLU A 551 5.44 19.28 -18.98
CA GLU A 551 4.02 19.02 -19.07
C GLU A 551 3.39 18.80 -17.69
N MET A 552 3.99 17.96 -16.85
CA MET A 552 3.48 17.73 -15.49
C MET A 552 3.48 19.01 -14.65
N ARG A 553 4.52 19.85 -14.79
CA ARG A 553 4.56 21.17 -14.12
C ARG A 553 3.50 22.12 -14.67
N GLY A 554 3.22 22.08 -15.97
CA GLY A 554 2.11 22.81 -16.58
C GLY A 554 0.77 22.37 -16.00
N ASN A 555 0.50 21.07 -15.99
CA ASN A 555 -0.72 20.49 -15.42
C ASN A 555 -0.89 20.82 -13.92
N LEU A 556 0.20 20.81 -13.15
CA LEU A 556 0.19 21.22 -11.75
C LEU A 556 -0.21 22.70 -11.60
N SER A 557 0.43 23.59 -12.38
CA SER A 557 0.13 25.03 -12.36
C SER A 557 -1.30 25.34 -12.79
N ASP A 558 -1.82 24.65 -13.81
CA ASP A 558 -3.19 24.84 -14.28
C ASP A 558 -4.19 24.37 -13.22
N ALA A 559 -3.95 23.20 -12.63
CA ALA A 559 -4.78 22.66 -11.56
C ALA A 559 -4.77 23.58 -10.31
N ASP A 560 -3.62 24.14 -9.92
CA ASP A 560 -3.54 25.09 -8.80
C ASP A 560 -4.36 26.36 -9.06
N GLN A 561 -4.34 26.89 -10.30
CA GLN A 561 -5.16 28.06 -10.67
C GLN A 561 -6.66 27.74 -10.62
N ASP A 562 -7.06 26.57 -11.12
CA ASP A 562 -8.45 26.12 -11.11
C ASP A 562 -8.95 25.84 -9.68
N ILE A 563 -8.10 25.27 -8.82
CA ILE A 563 -8.36 25.08 -7.39
C ILE A 563 -8.57 26.44 -6.71
N GLU A 564 -7.62 27.36 -6.84
CA GLU A 564 -7.69 28.68 -6.19
C GLU A 564 -8.96 29.44 -6.63
N ALA A 565 -9.27 29.44 -7.92
CA ALA A 565 -10.46 30.09 -8.45
C ALA A 565 -11.76 29.45 -7.91
N THR A 566 -11.81 28.11 -7.83
CA THR A 566 -12.99 27.38 -7.35
C THR A 566 -13.16 27.53 -5.84
N GLU A 567 -12.08 27.49 -5.07
CA GLU A 567 -12.09 27.71 -3.61
C GLU A 567 -12.52 29.13 -3.27
N GLN A 568 -12.03 30.15 -3.98
CA GLN A 568 -12.48 31.54 -3.79
C GLN A 568 -13.98 31.69 -4.07
N ASN A 569 -14.48 31.07 -5.13
CA ASN A 569 -15.91 31.07 -5.45
C ASN A 569 -16.74 30.37 -4.36
N LEU A 570 -16.32 29.20 -3.92
CA LEU A 570 -16.97 28.47 -2.84
C LEU A 570 -16.96 29.26 -1.53
N ALA A 571 -15.82 29.87 -1.17
CA ALA A 571 -15.68 30.65 0.05
C ALA A 571 -16.64 31.86 0.08
N ILE A 572 -16.91 32.51 -1.06
CA ILE A 572 -17.86 33.63 -1.15
C ILE A 572 -19.32 33.15 -1.05
N LEU A 573 -19.63 31.98 -1.62
CA LEU A 573 -20.99 31.47 -1.72
C LEU A 573 -21.44 30.76 -0.44
N ILE A 574 -20.56 29.96 0.16
CA ILE A 574 -20.86 29.21 1.39
C ILE A 574 -21.20 30.21 2.49
N ASP A 575 -22.41 30.06 3.06
CA ASP A 575 -22.92 30.89 4.14
C ASP A 575 -22.87 32.41 3.88
N GLY A 576 -22.76 32.83 2.61
CA GLY A 576 -22.61 34.23 2.21
C GLY A 576 -21.24 34.83 2.54
N GLY A 577 -20.19 34.02 2.66
CA GLY A 577 -18.81 34.49 2.82
C GLY A 577 -18.24 34.42 4.23
N ASP A 578 -19.07 34.15 5.23
CA ASP A 578 -18.67 34.15 6.64
C ASP A 578 -19.48 33.15 7.46
N THR A 579 -19.01 31.90 7.44
CA THR A 579 -19.60 30.79 8.21
C THR A 579 -19.55 31.05 9.72
N GLU A 580 -18.47 31.63 10.26
CA GLU A 580 -18.31 31.84 11.70
C GLU A 580 -19.33 32.85 12.23
N SER A 581 -19.46 34.00 11.56
CA SER A 581 -20.42 35.04 11.94
C SER A 581 -21.85 34.56 11.77
N LEU A 582 -22.19 33.92 10.65
CA LEU A 582 -23.55 33.39 10.43
C LEU A 582 -23.89 32.32 11.47
N ASN A 583 -22.96 31.40 11.75
CA ASN A 583 -23.17 30.36 12.74
C ASN A 583 -23.38 30.96 14.15
N ALA A 584 -22.61 31.99 14.51
CA ALA A 584 -22.77 32.71 15.77
C ALA A 584 -24.11 33.45 15.85
N GLU A 585 -24.55 34.08 14.77
CA GLU A 585 -25.83 34.77 14.65
C GLU A 585 -27.00 33.79 14.85
N VAL A 586 -27.03 32.68 14.12
CA VAL A 586 -28.04 31.62 14.29
C VAL A 586 -28.00 31.08 15.72
N SER A 587 -26.81 30.80 16.26
CA SER A 587 -26.63 30.24 17.61
C SER A 587 -26.99 31.22 18.74
N ALA A 588 -26.91 32.52 18.51
CA ALA A 588 -27.28 33.56 19.48
C ALA A 588 -28.74 34.03 19.34
N SER A 589 -29.40 33.67 18.23
CA SER A 589 -30.75 34.13 17.92
C SER A 589 -31.78 33.76 18.99
N ILE A 590 -32.83 34.60 19.08
CA ILE A 590 -33.97 34.46 19.99
C ILE A 590 -35.31 34.52 19.24
N PRO A 591 -36.43 34.03 19.81
CA PRO A 591 -37.71 33.90 19.09
C PRO A 591 -38.26 35.16 18.39
N PRO A 592 -38.05 36.41 18.88
CA PRO A 592 -38.42 37.61 18.13
C PRO A 592 -37.71 37.78 16.77
N GLU A 593 -36.59 37.10 16.55
CA GLU A 593 -35.74 37.19 15.35
C GLU A 593 -36.02 36.05 14.34
N THR A 594 -37.01 35.18 14.59
CA THR A 594 -37.33 34.00 13.77
C THR A 594 -37.37 34.29 12.26
N VAL A 595 -38.08 35.36 11.84
CA VAL A 595 -38.24 35.65 10.40
C VAL A 595 -36.96 36.25 9.79
N GLU A 596 -36.18 36.98 10.58
CA GLU A 596 -34.90 37.53 10.15
C GLU A 596 -33.91 36.39 9.85
N VAL A 597 -33.72 35.49 10.83
CA VAL A 597 -32.87 34.30 10.68
C VAL A 597 -33.35 33.40 9.55
N TYR A 598 -34.66 33.14 9.45
CA TYR A 598 -35.21 32.31 8.38
C TYR A 598 -34.93 32.90 6.98
N ASN A 599 -35.19 34.21 6.79
CA ASN A 599 -34.94 34.86 5.51
C ASN A 599 -33.46 34.93 5.17
N GLU A 600 -32.60 35.12 6.17
CA GLU A 600 -31.17 35.13 5.99
C GLU A 600 -30.64 33.77 5.50
N LEU A 601 -31.04 32.69 6.18
CA LEU A 601 -30.66 31.33 5.78
C LEU A 601 -31.20 30.96 4.40
N MET A 602 -32.48 31.25 4.14
CA MET A 602 -33.08 30.99 2.81
C MET A 602 -32.45 31.83 1.70
N GLY A 603 -31.97 33.04 2.01
CA GLY A 603 -31.26 33.90 1.06
C GLY A 603 -29.86 33.42 0.70
N LYS A 604 -29.26 32.55 1.53
CA LYS A 604 -27.93 31.95 1.33
C LYS A 604 -28.00 30.52 0.79
N SER A 605 -29.17 29.89 0.79
CA SER A 605 -29.42 28.63 0.08
C SER A 605 -29.15 28.77 -1.43
N PRO A 606 -28.64 27.73 -2.12
CA PRO A 606 -28.40 26.36 -1.65
C PRO A 606 -26.97 26.12 -1.08
N TYR A 607 -26.29 27.17 -0.61
CA TYR A 607 -24.88 27.10 -0.21
C TYR A 607 -24.65 27.04 1.31
N LEU A 608 -25.65 26.68 2.11
CA LEU A 608 -25.44 26.58 3.55
C LEU A 608 -24.47 25.43 3.89
N SER A 609 -23.59 25.68 4.86
CA SER A 609 -22.70 24.67 5.41
C SER A 609 -23.40 23.77 6.42
N ASP A 610 -22.85 22.56 6.62
CA ASP A 610 -23.30 21.65 7.67
C ASP A 610 -23.17 22.28 9.06
N THR A 611 -22.19 23.16 9.27
CA THR A 611 -22.03 23.91 10.53
C THR A 611 -23.23 24.80 10.81
N VAL A 612 -23.62 25.66 9.86
CA VAL A 612 -24.76 26.58 10.04
C VAL A 612 -26.08 25.82 10.11
N VAL A 613 -26.27 24.80 9.28
CA VAL A 613 -27.49 23.98 9.30
C VAL A 613 -27.58 23.20 10.61
N SER A 614 -26.47 22.69 11.15
CA SER A 614 -26.46 22.06 12.48
C SER A 614 -26.94 23.02 13.57
N SER A 615 -26.52 24.29 13.53
CA SER A 615 -26.99 25.28 14.50
C SER A 615 -28.47 25.63 14.29
N ALA A 616 -28.94 25.65 13.04
CA ALA A 616 -30.35 25.82 12.72
C ALA A 616 -31.21 24.65 13.25
N ILE A 617 -30.73 23.40 13.16
CA ILE A 617 -31.38 22.21 13.72
C ILE A 617 -31.54 22.34 15.24
N ALA A 618 -30.49 22.80 15.93
CA ALA A 618 -30.48 22.94 17.39
C ALA A 618 -31.37 24.08 17.92
N LYS A 619 -31.69 25.07 17.07
CA LYS A 619 -32.45 26.27 17.45
C LYS A 619 -33.97 26.08 17.36
N GLU A 620 -34.48 25.07 18.06
CA GLU A 620 -35.88 24.67 18.00
C GLU A 620 -36.88 25.74 18.49
N ASP A 621 -36.45 26.63 19.38
CA ASP A 621 -37.25 27.73 19.92
C ASP A 621 -37.38 28.91 18.95
N VAL A 622 -36.43 29.06 18.02
CA VAL A 622 -36.41 30.11 17.00
C VAL A 622 -36.90 29.61 15.65
N LEU A 623 -36.49 28.40 15.23
CA LEU A 623 -36.80 27.80 13.94
C LEU A 623 -37.75 26.60 14.10
N PRO A 624 -39.07 26.78 13.92
CA PRO A 624 -40.03 25.69 13.89
C PRO A 624 -39.71 24.67 12.79
N ASN A 625 -40.16 23.42 12.97
CA ASN A 625 -39.91 22.30 12.06
C ASN A 625 -40.18 22.60 10.58
N VAL A 626 -41.20 23.42 10.29
CA VAL A 626 -41.57 23.83 8.93
C VAL A 626 -40.48 24.68 8.27
N MET A 627 -39.98 25.69 8.99
CA MET A 627 -38.91 26.56 8.51
C MET A 627 -37.59 25.83 8.39
N LEU A 628 -37.27 24.94 9.35
CA LEU A 628 -36.08 24.11 9.24
C LEU A 628 -36.17 23.19 8.01
N ARG A 629 -37.32 22.56 7.78
CA ARG A 629 -37.54 21.75 6.58
C ARG A 629 -37.37 22.58 5.31
N ASP A 630 -37.95 23.78 5.24
CA ASP A 630 -37.77 24.69 4.10
C ASP A 630 -36.28 24.97 3.82
N ILE A 631 -35.50 25.24 4.88
CA ILE A 631 -34.05 25.48 4.80
C ILE A 631 -33.33 24.22 4.28
N MET A 632 -33.58 23.06 4.86
CA MET A 632 -32.90 21.81 4.47
C MET A 632 -33.30 21.34 3.07
N VAL A 633 -34.56 21.50 2.65
CA VAL A 633 -35.01 21.21 1.28
C VAL A 633 -34.37 22.17 0.27
N ALA A 634 -34.18 23.43 0.64
CA ALA A 634 -33.46 24.40 -0.19
C ALA A 634 -31.93 24.14 -0.25
N ASN A 635 -31.40 23.25 0.60
CA ASN A 635 -30.01 22.82 0.63
C ASN A 635 -29.95 21.28 0.55
N PRO A 636 -30.23 20.67 -0.62
CA PRO A 636 -30.39 19.22 -0.77
C PRO A 636 -29.23 18.38 -0.23
N GLN A 637 -28.00 18.92 -0.27
CA GLN A 637 -26.79 18.30 0.28
C GLN A 637 -26.95 17.91 1.76
N THR A 638 -27.76 18.66 2.51
CA THR A 638 -27.95 18.42 3.96
C THR A 638 -28.60 17.06 4.23
N ALA A 639 -29.42 16.55 3.31
CA ALA A 639 -30.07 15.24 3.42
C ALA A 639 -29.10 14.05 3.29
N LYS A 640 -27.90 14.31 2.75
CA LYS A 640 -26.82 13.33 2.54
C LYS A 640 -25.81 13.30 3.70
N SER A 641 -25.95 14.21 4.67
CA SER A 641 -25.10 14.28 5.85
C SER A 641 -25.69 13.46 6.99
N ASP A 642 -25.08 12.32 7.31
CA ASP A 642 -25.50 11.45 8.40
C ASP A 642 -25.50 12.20 9.75
N ILE A 643 -24.52 13.09 9.94
CA ILE A 643 -24.40 13.93 11.15
C ILE A 643 -25.61 14.86 11.30
N LEU A 644 -26.08 15.46 10.21
CA LEU A 644 -27.26 16.33 10.25
C LEU A 644 -28.55 15.53 10.43
N MET A 645 -28.66 14.35 9.80
CA MET A 645 -29.82 13.48 9.97
C MET A 645 -29.95 12.95 11.40
N ASP A 646 -28.83 12.52 12.01
CA ASP A 646 -28.81 12.10 13.41
C ASP A 646 -29.23 13.24 14.34
N LYS A 647 -28.67 14.45 14.14
CA LYS A 647 -29.06 15.64 14.91
C LYS A 647 -30.54 16.01 14.74
N LEU A 648 -31.10 15.78 13.55
CA LEU A 648 -32.51 16.02 13.27
C LEU A 648 -33.40 15.05 14.06
N ASP A 649 -32.98 13.81 14.23
CA ASP A 649 -33.67 12.77 14.99
C ASP A 649 -33.53 12.93 16.52
N GLU A 650 -32.45 13.58 16.97
CA GLU A 650 -32.20 13.89 18.39
C GLU A 650 -33.01 15.10 18.92
N ARG A 651 -33.77 15.78 18.05
CA ARG A 651 -34.59 16.95 18.44
C ARG A 651 -35.63 16.62 19.52
N TYR A 652 -35.84 17.57 20.43
CA TYR A 652 -36.89 17.46 21.45
C TYR A 652 -38.30 17.51 20.83
N ASN A 653 -38.48 18.32 19.79
CA ASN A 653 -39.71 18.36 18.99
C ASN A 653 -39.46 17.71 17.61
N PRO A 654 -39.57 16.38 17.50
CA PRO A 654 -39.19 15.65 16.30
C PRO A 654 -40.01 16.07 15.08
N LEU A 655 -39.40 16.01 13.90
CA LEU A 655 -40.09 16.28 12.65
C LEU A 655 -41.13 15.18 12.37
N PRO A 656 -42.35 15.53 11.92
CA PRO A 656 -43.28 14.55 11.38
C PRO A 656 -42.66 13.80 10.20
N GLY A 657 -43.01 12.51 10.04
CA GLY A 657 -42.45 11.62 9.01
C GLY A 657 -42.49 12.20 7.58
N TYR A 658 -43.57 12.87 7.18
CA TYR A 658 -43.68 13.48 5.84
C TYR A 658 -42.70 14.65 5.63
N MET A 659 -42.36 15.44 6.67
CA MET A 659 -41.36 16.50 6.53
C MET A 659 -39.96 15.94 6.43
N LYS A 660 -39.67 14.90 7.22
CA LYS A 660 -38.41 14.17 7.10
C LYS A 660 -38.30 13.57 5.70
N ALA A 661 -39.37 13.02 5.15
CA ALA A 661 -39.43 12.53 3.77
C ALA A 661 -39.18 13.65 2.73
N GLN A 662 -39.73 14.85 2.91
CA GLN A 662 -39.45 16.00 2.04
C GLN A 662 -37.97 16.39 2.06
N ILE A 663 -37.31 16.38 3.23
CA ILE A 663 -35.86 16.62 3.34
C ILE A 663 -35.09 15.48 2.64
N LEU A 664 -35.45 14.23 2.94
CA LEU A 664 -34.80 13.04 2.40
C LEU A 664 -34.95 12.89 0.88
N ALA A 665 -35.98 13.49 0.28
CA ALA A 665 -36.09 13.59 -1.18
C ALA A 665 -34.93 14.38 -1.80
N GLY A 666 -34.25 15.24 -1.03
CA GLY A 666 -33.03 15.93 -1.44
C GLY A 666 -31.85 14.99 -1.75
N ARG A 667 -31.86 13.74 -1.25
CA ARG A 667 -30.81 12.75 -1.57
C ARG A 667 -30.73 12.42 -3.05
N SER A 668 -31.82 12.51 -3.80
CA SER A 668 -31.82 12.26 -5.24
C SER A 668 -31.41 13.48 -6.07
N LEU A 669 -31.12 14.62 -5.43
CA LEU A 669 -30.74 15.86 -6.07
C LEU A 669 -29.26 16.16 -5.83
N VAL A 670 -28.65 16.86 -6.78
CA VAL A 670 -27.32 17.47 -6.61
C VAL A 670 -27.51 18.97 -6.47
N SER A 671 -27.05 19.54 -5.37
CA SER A 671 -27.10 20.98 -5.12
C SER A 671 -26.02 21.73 -5.92
N LEU A 672 -26.21 23.04 -6.12
CA LEU A 672 -25.18 23.88 -6.75
C LEU A 672 -23.87 23.95 -5.94
N LYS A 673 -23.94 23.70 -4.62
CA LYS A 673 -22.76 23.57 -3.76
C LYS A 673 -21.98 22.30 -4.12
N GLU A 674 -22.66 21.16 -4.19
CA GLU A 674 -22.05 19.88 -4.55
C GLU A 674 -21.47 19.87 -5.97
N GLU A 675 -22.09 20.57 -6.92
CA GLU A 675 -21.53 20.74 -8.28
C GLU A 675 -20.21 21.51 -8.29
N LEU A 676 -20.02 22.49 -7.40
CA LEU A 676 -18.76 23.21 -7.26
C LEU A 676 -17.72 22.38 -6.49
N GLU A 677 -18.15 21.65 -5.46
CA GLU A 677 -17.29 20.74 -4.71
C GLU A 677 -16.78 19.59 -5.57
N SER A 678 -17.59 19.02 -6.47
CA SER A 678 -17.16 17.97 -7.39
C SER A 678 -16.13 18.47 -8.42
N LYS A 679 -16.26 19.72 -8.89
CA LYS A 679 -15.23 20.37 -9.72
C LYS A 679 -13.93 20.60 -8.95
N LEU A 680 -14.02 21.04 -7.71
CA LEU A 680 -12.85 21.18 -6.84
C LEU A 680 -12.16 19.82 -6.62
N ALA A 681 -12.93 18.75 -6.41
CA ALA A 681 -12.41 17.40 -6.26
C ALA A 681 -11.67 16.93 -7.53
N LYS A 682 -12.23 17.18 -8.72
CA LYS A 682 -11.58 16.95 -10.01
C LYS A 682 -10.22 17.66 -10.09
N TYR A 683 -10.18 18.96 -9.79
CA TYR A 683 -8.92 19.72 -9.90
C TYR A 683 -7.89 19.27 -8.87
N ARG A 684 -8.30 18.92 -7.65
CA ARG A 684 -7.42 18.34 -6.62
C ARG A 684 -6.86 16.98 -7.05
N LEU A 685 -7.67 16.14 -7.70
CA LEU A 685 -7.20 14.88 -8.26
C LEU A 685 -6.21 15.10 -9.42
N LYS A 686 -6.50 16.04 -10.34
CA LYS A 686 -5.58 16.45 -11.41
C LYS A 686 -4.24 16.95 -10.86
N LYS A 687 -4.27 17.76 -9.80
CA LYS A 687 -3.08 18.21 -9.07
C LYS A 687 -2.32 17.01 -8.48
N ALA A 688 -3.01 16.09 -7.80
CA ALA A 688 -2.40 14.92 -7.20
C ALA A 688 -1.73 14.01 -8.24
N ARG A 689 -2.38 13.75 -9.38
CA ARG A 689 -1.80 13.01 -10.52
C ARG A 689 -0.50 13.64 -10.99
N ALA A 690 -0.51 14.93 -11.30
CA ALA A 690 0.68 15.65 -11.78
C ALA A 690 1.80 15.68 -10.72
N PHE A 691 1.44 15.91 -9.46
CA PHE A 691 2.39 15.93 -8.35
C PHE A 691 3.06 14.56 -8.15
N ASN A 692 2.27 13.50 -8.12
CA ASN A 692 2.77 12.13 -7.93
C ASN A 692 3.59 11.67 -9.14
N GLY A 693 3.18 12.04 -10.36
CA GLY A 693 3.99 11.85 -11.58
C GLY A 693 5.36 12.51 -11.49
N LEU A 694 5.45 13.75 -10.97
CA LEU A 694 6.74 14.42 -10.75
C LEU A 694 7.60 13.70 -9.70
N VAL A 695 6.98 13.20 -8.64
CA VAL A 695 7.69 12.39 -7.63
C VAL A 695 8.25 11.12 -8.26
N HIS A 696 7.47 10.39 -9.06
CA HIS A 696 7.93 9.22 -9.81
C HIS A 696 9.08 9.58 -10.76
N TYR A 697 8.94 10.68 -11.50
CA TYR A 697 9.94 11.20 -12.43
C TYR A 697 11.28 11.53 -11.76
N TYR A 698 11.29 12.19 -10.61
CA TYR A 698 12.54 12.52 -9.89
C TYR A 698 13.16 11.32 -9.19
N ASN A 699 12.39 10.27 -8.94
CA ASN A 699 12.87 9.04 -8.33
C ASN A 699 13.29 7.99 -9.37
N ASN A 700 13.02 8.21 -10.65
CA ASN A 700 13.47 7.33 -11.72
C ASN A 700 15.00 7.34 -11.80
N GLN A 701 15.62 6.17 -11.63
CA GLN A 701 17.08 5.99 -11.61
C GLN A 701 17.74 6.45 -12.93
N ASN A 702 17.01 6.40 -14.04
CA ASN A 702 17.51 6.82 -15.35
C ASN A 702 17.45 8.34 -15.56
N ASN A 703 16.86 9.09 -14.62
CA ASN A 703 16.77 10.54 -14.69
C ASN A 703 17.99 11.22 -14.03
N ILE A 704 18.95 11.62 -14.86
CA ILE A 704 20.21 12.25 -14.42
C ILE A 704 20.01 13.71 -13.93
N GLN A 705 18.86 14.33 -14.22
CA GLN A 705 18.53 15.70 -13.79
C GLN A 705 17.65 15.76 -12.53
N GLY A 706 17.03 14.64 -12.14
CA GLY A 706 16.18 14.49 -10.96
C GLY A 706 16.92 13.92 -9.75
N GLY A 707 16.30 14.05 -8.56
CA GLY A 707 16.81 13.45 -7.34
C GLY A 707 16.13 13.98 -6.07
N THR A 708 16.67 13.58 -4.91
CA THR A 708 16.15 13.96 -3.59
C THR A 708 16.00 15.48 -3.42
N ASP A 709 16.91 16.29 -3.98
CA ASP A 709 16.86 17.75 -3.93
C ASP A 709 15.65 18.31 -4.69
N SER A 710 15.30 17.74 -5.84
CA SER A 710 14.13 18.15 -6.62
C SER A 710 12.83 17.83 -5.88
N ILE A 711 12.77 16.69 -5.18
CA ILE A 711 11.63 16.32 -4.33
C ILE A 711 11.54 17.27 -3.12
N PHE A 712 12.69 17.62 -2.54
CA PHE A 712 12.78 18.62 -1.46
C PHE A 712 12.13 19.94 -1.89
N LEU A 713 12.52 20.45 -3.05
CA LEU A 713 12.01 21.69 -3.60
C LEU A 713 10.50 21.59 -3.92
N LEU A 714 10.08 20.47 -4.52
CA LEU A 714 8.68 20.22 -4.86
C LEU A 714 7.78 20.26 -3.59
N LEU A 715 8.16 19.52 -2.54
CA LEU A 715 7.43 19.49 -1.27
C LEU A 715 7.52 20.82 -0.50
N GLN A 716 8.64 21.52 -0.61
CA GLN A 716 8.81 22.83 0.03
C GLN A 716 7.90 23.89 -0.59
N GLN A 717 7.75 23.87 -1.91
CA GLN A 717 6.93 24.82 -2.65
C GLN A 717 5.43 24.53 -2.54
N ASP A 718 5.04 23.26 -2.48
CA ASP A 718 3.62 22.90 -2.40
C ASP A 718 3.00 23.30 -1.06
N GLY A 719 1.81 23.89 -1.10
CA GLY A 719 1.12 24.44 0.07
C GLY A 719 0.41 23.39 0.92
N ASP A 720 0.29 22.15 0.45
CA ASP A 720 -0.53 21.14 1.12
C ASP A 720 0.07 20.63 2.43
N LEU A 721 -0.79 20.36 3.41
CA LEU A 721 -0.40 19.88 4.74
C LEU A 721 0.37 18.55 4.66
N GLN A 722 -0.07 17.64 3.78
CA GLN A 722 0.59 16.35 3.61
C GLN A 722 1.98 16.46 3.00
N SER A 723 2.16 17.38 2.05
CA SER A 723 3.48 17.71 1.52
C SER A 723 4.43 18.18 2.62
N LYS A 724 3.94 18.88 3.65
CA LYS A 724 4.77 19.26 4.81
C LYS A 724 5.12 18.10 5.73
N TYR A 725 4.19 17.16 5.97
CA TYR A 725 4.53 15.92 6.69
C TYR A 725 5.57 15.10 5.94
N ARG A 726 5.40 14.95 4.62
CA ARG A 726 6.38 14.27 3.76
C ARG A 726 7.75 14.96 3.77
N LEU A 727 7.77 16.29 3.77
CA LEU A 727 9.00 17.07 3.88
C LEU A 727 9.71 16.85 5.23
N ALA A 728 8.96 16.84 6.33
CA ALA A 728 9.51 16.54 7.66
C ALA A 728 10.12 15.13 7.70
N MET A 729 9.42 14.12 7.19
CA MET A 729 9.92 12.75 7.11
C MET A 729 11.13 12.60 6.17
N LEU A 730 11.21 13.41 5.11
CA LEU A 730 12.41 13.46 4.26
C LEU A 730 13.61 14.07 5.00
N HIS A 731 13.39 15.06 5.86
CA HIS A 731 14.41 15.58 6.76
C HIS A 731 14.88 14.52 7.78
N LEU A 732 13.97 13.71 8.33
CA LEU A 732 14.30 12.60 9.22
C LEU A 732 15.27 11.64 8.53
N GLU A 733 14.95 11.22 7.31
CA GLU A 733 15.74 10.27 6.51
C GLU A 733 17.11 10.80 6.08
N THR A 734 17.25 12.12 5.93
CA THR A 734 18.51 12.76 5.55
C THR A 734 19.37 13.17 6.76
N GLY A 735 18.95 12.83 7.99
CA GLY A 735 19.66 13.17 9.22
C GLY A 735 19.50 14.63 9.67
N ASN A 736 18.60 15.39 9.04
CA ASN A 736 18.32 16.79 9.30
C ASN A 736 17.17 16.95 10.31
N TYR A 737 17.30 16.28 11.46
CA TYR A 737 16.21 16.11 12.44
C TYR A 737 15.59 17.43 12.89
N GLN A 738 16.43 18.42 13.19
CA GLN A 738 15.95 19.70 13.69
C GLN A 738 15.16 20.50 12.65
N GLN A 739 15.47 20.34 11.36
CA GLN A 739 14.70 20.98 10.30
C GLN A 739 13.30 20.35 10.16
N GLY A 740 13.19 19.02 10.25
CA GLY A 740 11.89 18.35 10.24
C GLY A 740 11.05 18.66 11.48
N GLU A 741 11.66 18.66 12.67
CA GLU A 741 11.01 19.08 13.92
C GLU A 741 10.49 20.52 13.83
N ASN A 742 11.28 21.45 13.28
CA ASN A 742 10.84 22.83 13.07
C ASN A 742 9.66 22.94 12.10
N ILE A 743 9.57 22.09 11.08
CA ILE A 743 8.40 22.06 10.19
C ILE A 743 7.17 21.65 10.99
N LEU A 744 7.23 20.50 11.69
CA LEU A 744 6.11 19.96 12.45
C LEU A 744 5.58 20.96 13.49
N ASN A 745 6.44 21.53 14.32
CA ASN A 745 6.07 22.48 15.37
C ASN A 745 5.28 23.71 14.87
N ASN A 746 5.43 24.08 13.58
CA ASN A 746 4.76 25.24 13.00
C ASN A 746 3.41 24.89 12.34
N LEU A 747 3.14 23.62 12.01
CA LEU A 747 1.93 23.21 11.28
C LEU A 747 0.63 23.53 12.02
N PRO A 748 0.50 23.32 13.35
CA PRO A 748 -0.75 23.62 14.05
C PRO A 748 -1.20 25.07 13.89
N ALA A 749 -0.27 26.02 13.96
CA ALA A 749 -0.55 27.44 13.80
C ALA A 749 -0.73 27.84 12.32
N GLN A 750 0.05 27.25 11.42
CA GLN A 750 0.00 27.58 9.99
C GLN A 750 -1.29 27.10 9.32
N TYR A 751 -1.80 25.93 9.70
CA TYR A 751 -2.97 25.30 9.11
C TYR A 751 -4.20 25.32 10.02
N ASN A 752 -4.12 25.98 11.19
CA ASN A 752 -5.18 26.03 12.19
C ASN A 752 -5.76 24.64 12.51
N LEU A 753 -4.87 23.68 12.81
CA LEU A 753 -5.27 22.30 13.07
C LEU A 753 -6.10 22.19 14.35
N GLN A 754 -7.26 21.53 14.27
CA GLN A 754 -8.19 21.34 15.38
C GLN A 754 -8.74 19.91 15.40
N GLY A 755 -9.38 19.51 16.50
CA GLY A 755 -10.06 18.21 16.62
C GLY A 755 -9.16 17.03 16.25
N ALA A 756 -9.68 16.13 15.40
CA ALA A 756 -8.97 14.93 14.95
C ALA A 756 -7.65 15.24 14.20
N GLN A 757 -7.59 16.35 13.45
CA GLN A 757 -6.37 16.73 12.72
C GLN A 757 -5.23 17.12 13.68
N LEU A 758 -5.56 17.80 14.79
CA LEU A 758 -4.58 18.15 15.81
C LEU A 758 -4.10 16.91 16.58
N THR A 759 -4.99 15.95 16.87
CA THR A 759 -4.61 14.68 17.48
C THR A 759 -3.67 13.87 16.56
N ALA A 760 -4.01 13.75 15.27
CA ALA A 760 -3.17 13.08 14.30
C ALA A 760 -1.80 13.75 14.14
N HIS A 761 -1.75 15.09 14.22
CA HIS A 761 -0.49 15.83 14.25
C HIS A 761 0.37 15.49 15.47
N GLN A 762 -0.22 15.44 16.66
CA GLN A 762 0.49 15.11 17.91
C GLN A 762 1.05 13.68 17.88
N ASP A 763 0.31 12.73 17.32
CA ASP A 763 0.80 11.36 17.12
C ASP A 763 1.97 11.33 16.12
N MET A 764 1.92 12.14 15.05
CA MET A 764 3.02 12.28 14.10
C MET A 764 4.27 12.89 14.75
N GLU A 765 4.13 13.94 15.56
CA GLU A 765 5.25 14.50 16.35
C GLU A 765 5.82 13.46 17.32
N GLY A 766 4.95 12.70 17.98
CA GLY A 766 5.34 11.60 18.87
C GLY A 766 6.19 10.55 18.14
N PHE A 767 5.71 10.07 16.98
CA PHE A 767 6.46 9.14 16.15
C PHE A 767 7.80 9.72 15.68
N TYR A 768 7.80 10.97 15.19
CA TYR A 768 9.00 11.65 14.69
C TYR A 768 10.10 11.75 15.75
N ASN A 769 9.73 12.11 16.98
CA ASN A 769 10.65 12.24 18.10
C ASN A 769 11.24 10.87 18.50
N LEU A 770 10.40 9.84 18.58
CA LEU A 770 10.87 8.46 18.83
C LEU A 770 11.84 7.98 17.74
N ALA A 771 11.50 8.20 16.48
CA ALA A 771 12.35 7.82 15.36
C ALA A 771 13.71 8.55 15.41
N THR A 772 13.72 9.83 15.77
CA THR A 772 14.95 10.62 15.92
C THR A 772 15.86 10.06 17.02
N GLU A 773 15.30 9.72 18.19
CA GLU A 773 16.06 9.13 19.30
C GLU A 773 16.70 7.80 18.91
N VAL A 774 15.94 6.95 18.21
CA VAL A 774 16.35 5.61 17.81
C VAL A 774 17.40 5.66 16.70
N LEU A 775 17.20 6.49 15.67
CA LEU A 775 18.14 6.65 14.56
C LEU A 775 19.46 7.30 14.97
N ALA A 776 19.48 8.07 16.06
CA ALA A 776 20.71 8.63 16.63
C ALA A 776 21.58 7.61 17.41
N SER A 777 21.07 6.40 17.69
CA SER A 777 21.68 5.44 18.63
C SER A 777 22.51 4.30 17.99
N ASP A 778 22.90 4.42 16.71
CA ASP A 778 23.63 3.43 15.87
C ASP A 778 22.96 2.05 15.68
N ASN A 779 21.93 1.69 16.45
CA ASN A 779 21.32 0.35 16.43
C ASN A 779 19.90 0.28 15.83
N GLY A 780 19.33 1.42 15.41
CA GLY A 780 18.00 1.50 14.79
C GLY A 780 16.87 0.90 15.64
N TRP A 781 15.72 0.60 15.02
CA TRP A 781 14.53 0.11 15.73
C TRP A 781 14.74 -1.23 16.45
N ARG A 782 15.71 -2.05 16.02
CA ARG A 782 16.04 -3.34 16.66
C ARG A 782 16.57 -3.20 18.10
N ALA A 783 17.00 -2.02 18.50
CA ALA A 783 17.43 -1.73 19.87
C ALA A 783 16.43 -0.84 20.63
N ALA A 784 15.17 -0.73 20.14
CA ALA A 784 14.13 0.02 20.82
C ALA A 784 13.94 -0.50 22.26
N THR A 785 13.91 0.42 23.22
CA THR A 785 13.71 0.09 24.63
C THR A 785 12.25 -0.28 24.91
N PRO A 786 11.95 -1.03 26.00
CA PRO A 786 10.56 -1.32 26.38
C PRO A 786 9.68 -0.07 26.56
N THR A 787 10.28 1.06 26.98
CA THR A 787 9.58 2.35 27.07
C THR A 787 9.22 2.89 25.69
N GLN A 788 10.15 2.86 24.73
CA GLN A 788 9.89 3.29 23.36
C GLN A 788 8.85 2.39 22.67
N ILE A 789 8.91 1.08 22.89
CA ILE A 789 7.89 0.12 22.41
C ILE A 789 6.51 0.48 22.99
N GLN A 790 6.41 0.79 24.28
CA GLN A 790 5.15 1.22 24.89
C GLN A 790 4.63 2.54 24.31
N GLN A 791 5.51 3.47 23.94
CA GLN A 791 5.13 4.72 23.30
C GLN A 791 4.62 4.49 21.87
N LEU A 792 5.17 3.52 21.11
CA LEU A 792 4.65 3.14 19.80
C LEU A 792 3.22 2.57 19.90
N PHE A 793 2.93 1.74 20.91
CA PHE A 793 1.58 1.23 21.16
C PHE A 793 0.55 2.32 21.52
N ALA A 794 1.00 3.50 21.95
CA ALA A 794 0.12 4.59 22.34
C ALA A 794 -0.30 5.49 21.17
N LEU A 795 0.29 5.31 19.97
CA LEU A 795 -0.07 6.07 18.78
C LEU A 795 -1.31 5.46 18.13
N GLU A 796 -2.39 6.23 18.01
CA GLU A 796 -3.69 5.73 17.54
C GLU A 796 -4.04 6.25 16.14
N SER A 797 -3.58 7.45 15.78
CA SER A 797 -3.98 8.13 14.55
C SER A 797 -3.06 7.80 13.36
N ALA A 798 -3.67 7.45 12.22
CA ALA A 798 -2.94 7.28 10.96
C ALA A 798 -2.44 8.65 10.43
N PRO A 799 -1.28 8.69 9.74
CA PRO A 799 -0.43 7.55 9.37
C PRO A 799 0.60 7.16 10.44
N ALA A 800 0.73 7.91 11.54
CA ALA A 800 1.70 7.62 12.60
C ALA A 800 1.49 6.24 13.25
N SER A 801 0.24 5.85 13.51
CA SER A 801 -0.09 4.53 14.04
C SER A 801 0.26 3.39 13.06
N ALA A 802 0.12 3.60 11.76
CA ALA A 802 0.54 2.63 10.74
C ALA A 802 2.08 2.50 10.68
N TYR A 803 2.82 3.62 10.75
CA TYR A 803 4.28 3.58 10.86
C TYR A 803 4.73 2.86 12.14
N ALA A 804 4.09 3.13 13.28
CA ALA A 804 4.36 2.47 14.54
C ALA A 804 4.07 0.96 14.48
N ARG A 805 2.92 0.56 13.91
CA ARG A 805 2.56 -0.84 13.66
C ARG A 805 3.64 -1.54 12.84
N ASN A 806 4.07 -0.93 11.73
CA ASN A 806 5.08 -1.50 10.86
C ASN A 806 6.46 -1.62 11.53
N VAL A 807 6.83 -0.68 12.40
CA VAL A 807 7.99 -0.81 13.27
C VAL A 807 7.84 -2.01 14.22
N LEU A 808 6.72 -2.14 14.93
CA LEU A 808 6.45 -3.23 15.87
C LEU A 808 6.48 -4.61 15.21
N ILE A 809 5.91 -4.74 14.01
CA ILE A 809 6.02 -5.96 13.18
C ILE A 809 7.49 -6.27 12.90
N SER A 810 8.28 -5.25 12.54
CA SER A 810 9.68 -5.43 12.12
C SER A 810 10.61 -5.92 13.22
N ILE A 811 10.28 -5.65 14.48
CA ILE A 811 11.04 -6.09 15.65
C ILE A 811 10.44 -7.35 16.29
N GLY A 812 9.37 -7.90 15.72
CA GLY A 812 8.75 -9.15 16.16
C GLY A 812 7.88 -9.02 17.40
N GLU A 813 7.44 -7.81 17.76
CA GLU A 813 6.60 -7.57 18.94
C GLU A 813 5.12 -7.88 18.67
N ILE A 814 4.67 -7.76 17.41
CA ILE A 814 3.31 -8.09 16.99
C ILE A 814 3.30 -8.89 15.68
N ILE A 815 2.23 -9.65 15.49
CA ILE A 815 1.81 -10.19 14.20
C ILE A 815 0.57 -9.39 13.80
N TYR A 816 0.52 -8.96 12.55
CA TYR A 816 -0.62 -8.25 11.99
C TYR A 816 -1.17 -9.05 10.82
N GLU A 817 -2.45 -9.34 10.90
CA GLU A 817 -3.23 -9.90 9.79
C GLU A 817 -4.19 -8.79 9.33
N GLU A 818 -4.07 -8.43 8.06
CA GLU A 818 -4.84 -7.39 7.43
C GLU A 818 -6.32 -7.78 7.35
N PRO A 819 -7.24 -6.89 7.77
CA PRO A 819 -8.66 -7.22 7.84
C PRO A 819 -9.31 -7.23 6.45
N ILE A 820 -10.22 -8.18 6.23
CA ILE A 820 -11.09 -8.21 5.05
C ILE A 820 -12.54 -8.04 5.54
N LEU A 821 -13.14 -6.87 5.25
CA LEU A 821 -14.52 -6.59 5.62
C LEU A 821 -15.50 -7.14 4.57
N MET A 822 -16.40 -8.01 5.03
CA MET A 822 -17.43 -8.64 4.21
C MET A 822 -18.73 -7.80 4.17
N PRO A 823 -19.53 -7.86 3.09
CA PRO A 823 -20.77 -7.12 2.95
C PRO A 823 -21.87 -7.63 3.91
N ASP A 824 -22.70 -6.70 4.42
CA ASP A 824 -23.87 -6.99 5.27
C ASP A 824 -25.18 -6.76 4.49
N LEU A 825 -25.47 -7.66 3.55
CA LEU A 825 -26.60 -7.52 2.60
C LEU A 825 -27.99 -7.47 3.28
N LEU A 826 -28.14 -8.08 4.46
CA LEU A 826 -29.41 -8.09 5.20
C LEU A 826 -29.78 -6.71 5.76
N LYS A 827 -28.80 -5.89 6.16
CA LYS A 827 -29.08 -4.55 6.69
C LYS A 827 -29.32 -3.52 5.61
N SER A 828 -28.66 -3.62 4.46
CA SER A 828 -28.86 -2.69 3.34
C SER A 828 -30.31 -2.72 2.82
N SER A 829 -30.93 -3.90 2.79
CA SER A 829 -32.34 -4.06 2.40
C SER A 829 -33.33 -3.56 3.47
N GLU A 830 -33.06 -3.78 4.77
CA GLU A 830 -33.90 -3.27 5.86
C GLU A 830 -33.93 -1.73 5.93
N ILE A 831 -32.78 -1.08 5.74
CA ILE A 831 -32.66 0.40 5.73
C ILE A 831 -33.42 1.00 4.53
N LEU A 832 -33.40 0.33 3.36
CA LEU A 832 -34.21 0.72 2.19
C LEU A 832 -35.70 0.57 2.45
N GLU A 833 -36.13 -0.50 3.13
CA GLU A 833 -37.53 -0.69 3.49
C GLU A 833 -38.02 0.37 4.49
N GLU A 834 -37.18 0.77 5.45
CA GLU A 834 -37.48 1.84 6.42
C GLU A 834 -37.56 3.22 5.74
N TYR A 835 -36.65 3.53 4.82
CA TYR A 835 -36.72 4.73 3.96
C TYR A 835 -38.03 4.79 3.17
N ASN A 836 -38.40 3.69 2.51
CA ASN A 836 -39.65 3.58 1.74
C ASN A 836 -40.90 3.66 2.63
N LYS A 837 -40.84 3.17 3.88
CA LYS A 837 -41.91 3.31 4.87
C LYS A 837 -42.06 4.74 5.36
N LEU A 838 -40.97 5.50 5.53
CA LEU A 838 -41.01 6.91 5.95
C LEU A 838 -41.72 7.80 4.91
N LEU A 839 -41.57 7.51 3.62
CA LEU A 839 -42.32 8.16 2.53
C LEU A 839 -43.85 7.98 2.63
N ALA A 840 -44.35 7.04 3.45
CA ALA A 840 -45.76 6.64 3.51
C ALA A 840 -46.56 7.16 4.73
N HIS A 841 -46.00 8.01 5.60
CA HIS A 841 -46.65 8.42 6.85
C HIS A 841 -47.44 9.74 6.76
N GLY A 842 -48.69 9.76 7.27
CA GLY A 842 -49.50 10.98 7.47
C GLY A 842 -50.23 10.99 8.83
N PRO A 843 -50.22 12.12 9.56
CA PRO A 843 -51.33 12.51 10.47
C PRO A 843 -51.45 14.06 10.70
N PRO A 844 -52.33 14.57 11.61
CA PRO A 844 -53.79 14.75 11.53
C PRO A 844 -54.27 16.22 11.34
N SER A 845 -55.55 16.37 10.98
CA SER A 845 -56.39 17.59 10.82
C SER A 845 -56.39 18.30 9.44
N ILE A 846 -57.58 18.79 9.04
CA ILE A 846 -57.91 19.17 7.65
C ILE A 846 -57.25 20.50 7.23
N LEU A 847 -57.25 21.52 8.10
CA LEU A 847 -56.60 22.82 7.89
C LEU A 847 -56.34 23.49 9.25
N GLU A 848 -55.10 23.88 9.53
CA GLU A 848 -54.67 24.54 10.77
C GLU A 848 -53.80 25.77 10.50
N VAL A 849 -53.86 26.76 11.40
CA VAL A 849 -53.02 27.97 11.34
C VAL A 849 -52.41 28.26 12.71
N TYR A 850 -51.09 28.43 12.75
CA TYR A 850 -50.34 28.72 13.98
C TYR A 850 -49.08 29.56 13.70
N PRO A 851 -48.67 30.50 14.58
CA PRO A 851 -49.39 30.97 15.75
C PRO A 851 -50.64 31.78 15.37
N ASN A 852 -51.64 31.80 16.25
CA ASN A 852 -52.85 32.60 16.08
C ASN A 852 -53.28 33.16 17.45
N PRO A 853 -53.11 34.47 17.74
CA PRO A 853 -52.73 35.53 16.80
C PRO A 853 -51.28 35.41 16.28
N ALA A 854 -51.07 35.72 15.00
CA ALA A 854 -49.77 35.77 14.33
C ALA A 854 -49.26 37.21 14.26
N LYS A 855 -47.95 37.39 14.07
CA LYS A 855 -47.32 38.70 13.91
C LYS A 855 -46.54 38.74 12.60
N ASP A 856 -45.29 38.27 12.63
CA ASP A 856 -44.35 38.38 11.51
C ASP A 856 -44.47 37.22 10.51
N TYR A 857 -44.99 36.08 10.97
CA TYR A 857 -45.29 34.91 10.14
C TYR A 857 -46.48 34.12 10.69
N LEU A 858 -47.00 33.23 9.86
CA LEU A 858 -47.89 32.14 10.26
C LEU A 858 -47.54 30.88 9.46
N ILE A 859 -47.84 29.73 10.04
CA ILE A 859 -47.74 28.41 9.44
C ILE A 859 -49.15 27.95 9.11
N ILE A 860 -49.37 27.51 7.87
CA ILE A 860 -50.62 26.86 7.45
C ILE A 860 -50.36 25.37 7.28
N GLY A 861 -50.96 24.52 8.11
CA GLY A 861 -50.95 23.07 7.92
C GLY A 861 -52.22 22.59 7.23
N TYR A 862 -52.13 21.62 6.34
CA TYR A 862 -53.30 21.02 5.68
C TYR A 862 -53.12 19.54 5.34
N ILE A 863 -54.24 18.84 5.17
CA ILE A 863 -54.31 17.43 4.73
C ILE A 863 -55.43 17.26 3.69
N LEU A 864 -55.13 16.53 2.61
CA LEU A 864 -56.04 16.17 1.52
C LEU A 864 -56.08 14.66 1.32
N ASP A 865 -57.29 14.09 1.28
CA ASP A 865 -57.54 12.66 1.04
C ASP A 865 -57.47 12.24 -0.46
N MET A 866 -56.91 13.07 -1.35
CA MET A 866 -57.04 12.88 -2.81
C MET A 866 -55.69 12.68 -3.51
N THR A 867 -55.63 11.66 -4.37
CA THR A 867 -54.47 11.28 -5.20
C THR A 867 -54.26 12.18 -6.43
N GLU A 868 -55.10 13.18 -6.65
CA GLU A 868 -54.93 14.22 -7.70
C GLU A 868 -54.83 15.60 -7.03
N VAL A 869 -53.61 16.15 -6.98
CA VAL A 869 -53.32 17.39 -6.24
C VAL A 869 -53.51 18.59 -7.17
N SER A 870 -54.75 19.09 -7.26
CA SER A 870 -55.04 20.38 -7.87
C SER A 870 -55.87 21.24 -6.90
N GLY A 871 -55.16 22.09 -6.16
CA GLY A 871 -55.76 22.95 -5.14
C GLY A 871 -54.91 24.17 -4.81
N ILE A 872 -55.51 25.12 -4.10
CA ILE A 872 -54.89 26.36 -3.64
C ILE A 872 -55.34 26.67 -2.22
N VAL A 873 -54.49 27.34 -1.44
CA VAL A 873 -54.88 28.06 -0.24
C VAL A 873 -54.98 29.55 -0.58
N GLU A 874 -56.18 30.11 -0.50
CA GLU A 874 -56.43 31.54 -0.69
C GLU A 874 -56.53 32.23 0.67
N ILE A 875 -55.77 33.30 0.86
CA ILE A 875 -55.79 34.09 2.09
C ILE A 875 -56.44 35.43 1.79
N MET A 876 -57.57 35.70 2.45
CA MET A 876 -58.38 36.90 2.23
C MET A 876 -58.45 37.76 3.48
N ASN A 877 -58.53 39.08 3.29
CA ASN A 877 -58.87 40.00 4.37
C ASN A 877 -60.40 39.99 4.62
N LEU A 878 -60.88 40.61 5.72
CA LEU A 878 -62.32 40.69 6.01
C LEU A 878 -63.17 41.48 4.99
N LYS A 879 -62.54 42.16 4.03
CA LYS A 879 -63.24 42.85 2.91
C LYS A 879 -63.43 41.94 1.69
N GLY A 880 -62.85 40.74 1.71
CA GLY A 880 -62.90 39.78 0.60
C GLY A 880 -61.79 39.98 -0.44
N ASP A 881 -60.80 40.84 -0.20
CA ASP A 881 -59.65 40.96 -1.10
C ASP A 881 -58.67 39.80 -0.83
N ILE A 882 -58.27 39.10 -1.89
CA ILE A 882 -57.23 38.06 -1.83
C ILE A 882 -55.88 38.74 -1.65
N VAL A 883 -55.17 38.37 -0.58
CA VAL A 883 -53.88 38.93 -0.18
C VAL A 883 -52.72 38.00 -0.59
N LYS A 884 -52.97 36.69 -0.63
CA LYS A 884 -52.02 35.68 -1.11
C LYS A 884 -52.76 34.45 -1.60
N THR A 885 -52.26 33.84 -2.66
CA THR A 885 -52.69 32.51 -3.13
C THR A 885 -51.48 31.60 -3.12
N ILE A 886 -51.62 30.40 -2.55
CA ILE A 886 -50.54 29.43 -2.45
C ILE A 886 -51.00 28.13 -3.13
N PRO A 887 -50.29 27.63 -4.15
CA PRO A 887 -50.62 26.34 -4.76
C PRO A 887 -50.36 25.19 -3.79
N ILE A 888 -51.21 24.17 -3.85
CA ILE A 888 -51.03 22.90 -3.15
C ILE A 888 -50.32 21.96 -4.12
N THR A 889 -49.10 21.54 -3.77
CA THR A 889 -48.29 20.61 -4.57
C THR A 889 -48.30 19.20 -4.00
N GLU A 890 -48.43 19.08 -2.68
CA GLU A 890 -48.48 17.81 -1.94
C GLU A 890 -49.83 17.61 -1.25
N PRO A 891 -50.31 16.36 -1.08
CA PRO A 891 -51.57 16.07 -0.39
C PRO A 891 -51.52 16.41 1.11
N VAL A 892 -50.34 16.47 1.73
CA VAL A 892 -50.14 16.86 3.12
C VAL A 892 -48.95 17.80 3.20
N ASP A 893 -49.12 18.98 3.80
CA ASP A 893 -48.01 19.92 3.98
C ASP A 893 -48.23 20.92 5.12
N LYS A 894 -47.15 21.55 5.58
CA LYS A 894 -47.18 22.82 6.32
C LYS A 894 -46.43 23.88 5.53
N LEU A 895 -47.04 25.06 5.39
CA LEU A 895 -46.51 26.16 4.58
C LEU A 895 -46.18 27.37 5.46
N THR A 896 -44.96 27.89 5.31
CA THR A 896 -44.53 29.13 5.94
C THR A 896 -45.08 30.33 5.16
N VAL A 897 -45.83 31.22 5.80
CA VAL A 897 -46.36 32.45 5.21
C VAL A 897 -45.85 33.67 5.99
N LEU A 898 -45.01 34.47 5.33
CA LEU A 898 -44.49 35.72 5.91
C LEU A 898 -45.55 36.83 5.84
N THR A 899 -45.85 37.44 6.99
CA THR A 899 -46.92 38.42 7.15
C THR A 899 -46.44 39.83 7.51
N GLN A 900 -45.13 40.06 7.58
CA GLN A 900 -44.52 41.36 7.91
C GLN A 900 -45.03 42.55 7.08
N ASN A 901 -45.40 42.30 5.82
CA ASN A 901 -45.89 43.32 4.90
C ASN A 901 -47.42 43.48 4.92
N TRP A 902 -48.12 42.77 5.81
CA TRP A 902 -49.57 42.76 5.89
C TRP A 902 -50.04 43.66 7.02
N LYS A 903 -51.23 44.25 6.88
CA LYS A 903 -51.79 45.12 7.92
C LYS A 903 -52.35 44.28 9.06
N SER A 904 -52.17 44.72 10.30
CA SER A 904 -52.85 44.11 11.45
C SER A 904 -54.37 44.09 11.26
N GLY A 905 -54.98 42.97 11.63
CA GLY A 905 -56.38 42.69 11.32
C GLY A 905 -56.66 41.21 11.20
N THR A 906 -57.92 40.85 10.98
CA THR A 906 -58.31 39.45 10.79
C THR A 906 -58.30 39.07 9.31
N TYR A 907 -57.80 37.86 9.06
CA TYR A 907 -57.75 37.21 7.77
C TYR A 907 -58.42 35.83 7.84
N ILE A 908 -58.77 35.28 6.68
CA ILE A 908 -59.32 33.94 6.52
C ILE A 908 -58.45 33.22 5.50
N ALA A 909 -57.89 32.07 5.89
CA ALA A 909 -57.27 31.13 4.97
C ALA A 909 -58.32 30.10 4.54
N THR A 910 -58.54 29.98 3.23
CA THR A 910 -59.53 29.09 2.63
C THR A 910 -58.83 28.11 1.69
N MET A 911 -58.97 26.82 1.97
CA MET A 911 -58.45 25.76 1.12
C MET A 911 -59.47 25.40 0.04
N VAL A 912 -59.07 25.49 -1.23
CA VAL A 912 -59.90 25.21 -2.41
C VAL A 912 -59.26 24.11 -3.23
N VAL A 913 -59.96 23.00 -3.45
CA VAL A 913 -59.50 21.87 -4.27
C VAL A 913 -60.54 21.59 -5.35
N ASN A 914 -60.10 21.49 -6.61
CA ASN A 914 -60.99 21.25 -7.76
C ASN A 914 -62.23 22.20 -7.80
N GLY A 915 -62.04 23.47 -7.43
CA GLY A 915 -63.09 24.50 -7.39
C GLY A 915 -64.08 24.40 -6.22
N LYS A 916 -63.87 23.51 -5.24
CA LYS A 916 -64.67 23.41 -4.02
C LYS A 916 -63.86 23.82 -2.79
N ILE A 917 -64.49 24.60 -1.91
CA ILE A 917 -63.93 24.94 -0.60
C ILE A 917 -63.94 23.69 0.27
N MET A 918 -62.77 23.28 0.73
CA MET A 918 -62.56 22.10 1.56
C MET A 918 -62.63 22.45 3.05
N ASP A 919 -61.98 23.53 3.45
CA ASP A 919 -62.00 24.06 4.82
C ASP A 919 -61.64 25.56 4.83
N SER A 920 -61.91 26.25 5.92
CA SER A 920 -61.53 27.65 6.11
C SER A 920 -61.27 27.97 7.58
N ILE A 921 -60.15 28.64 7.85
CA ILE A 921 -59.74 28.99 9.20
C ILE A 921 -59.43 30.48 9.32
N LYS A 922 -59.89 31.06 10.42
CA LYS A 922 -59.75 32.49 10.73
C LYS A 922 -58.51 32.70 11.61
N PHE A 923 -57.66 33.66 11.23
CA PHE A 923 -56.52 34.06 12.04
C PHE A 923 -56.42 35.58 12.15
N THR A 924 -55.75 36.05 13.21
CA THR A 924 -55.58 37.49 13.47
C THR A 924 -54.10 37.84 13.41
N LEU A 925 -53.78 38.88 12.64
CA LEU A 925 -52.48 39.53 12.69
C LEU A 925 -52.50 40.67 13.71
N ILE A 926 -51.51 40.66 14.60
CA ILE A 926 -51.26 41.68 15.61
C ILE A 926 -49.96 42.42 15.28
N ASP A 927 -49.84 43.66 15.78
CA ASP A 927 -48.67 44.53 15.57
C ASP A 927 -47.43 44.09 16.37
#